data_AF-A0A101PD17-F1
#
_entry.id   AF-A0A101PD17-F1
#
_cell.length_a   1.000
_cell.length_b   1.000
_cell.length_c   1.000
_cell.angle_alpha   90.00
_cell.angle_beta   90.00
_cell.angle_gamma   90.00
#
_symmetry.space_group_name_H-M   'P 1'
#
loop_
_entity.id
_entity.type
_entity.pdbx_description
1 polymer ?
#
loop_
_entity_poly.entity_id
_entity_poly.type
_entity_poly.pdbx_seq_one_letter_code
_entity_poly.pdbx_strand_id
1 'polypeptide(L)'
;MTLTAPLVMLLAAVPAAVSAPAGPAPVSPRQVELHRSATYNMRYKWERWQHGVFPLARQAEILALQEVPDSLPPDTEPADGRHVGALTPMPNGFTVERYRWVNCRPPNPQSPCIIYRIVTQRRNRSIAIVVNQPDDDVVAVNVVPPQAPEDDAKPALGIQLSDGTWFYSVHARNRVGVRQDNDAPDLVAAIDRVAGAHWAVLGDFNRTPDSWERRQLAPGIGINRTDLATYPVPAPRSELDYMVYRGLSSLAAYSAHRLTYVDGSDHYPVGFWYSPNGNVEYPCDPGDAQLRAARARCAPKTAIVSMGDSYISGEAGRWAGNANTTPAGTDWGTDRAATNCVNETRCQTDLDRVYGLTSYAEGGNRCDRSDTAPILAASYPFSEWRHFNLACSGATTDEISRPFSEKGQPAQIDQLKAVASAYRVAEIVVSIGGNDLGFEDIISSCARDFLLSPPFYSHYCKKGWGDQSTELDTVGNKVTRSLKDIQESMSEAGYAPWEYRLVVQNYPQPLPPGNAYRYPETNAARYGKGGCPFFDADTDWARDTIVTGMTRELQQAAERVGATFLDVQDALAGHELCNKNAQQATSANTAAQPLNSQSAEWVRWVSYLKFQSALWSSQGAKQEAIHPNFFGQLALGGCLTELGTRPASGFYSSWVCTNDGLHGIDGMQVHRA
;
A
#
# COMPACT_ATOMS: atom_id res chain seq x y z
N MET A 1 15.98 41.13 -73.82
CA MET A 1 14.96 41.38 -72.78
C MET A 1 14.00 40.20 -72.73
N THR A 2 14.27 39.30 -71.78
CA THR A 2 13.35 38.56 -70.89
C THR A 2 11.92 38.13 -71.28
N LEU A 3 11.68 36.80 -71.12
CA LEU A 3 10.59 36.08 -70.39
C LEU A 3 9.15 36.21 -70.97
N THR A 4 8.23 35.24 -71.00
CA THR A 4 7.99 33.91 -70.36
C THR A 4 6.76 33.28 -71.05
N ALA A 5 6.64 31.94 -71.09
CA ALA A 5 5.46 31.20 -71.58
C ALA A 5 4.72 30.47 -70.43
N PRO A 6 3.38 30.28 -70.46
CA PRO A 6 2.67 29.49 -69.46
C PRO A 6 2.42 28.05 -69.91
N LEU A 7 2.43 27.14 -68.93
CA LEU A 7 2.18 25.70 -69.03
C LEU A 7 0.73 25.42 -68.60
N VAL A 8 -0.04 24.67 -69.39
CA VAL A 8 -1.35 24.11 -68.98
C VAL A 8 -1.31 22.60 -69.18
N MET A 9 -1.47 21.85 -68.09
CA MET A 9 -1.51 20.39 -68.01
C MET A 9 -2.89 19.83 -68.41
N LEU A 10 -2.90 18.82 -69.28
CA LEU A 10 -4.04 17.94 -69.55
C LEU A 10 -4.04 16.76 -68.56
N LEU A 11 -5.16 16.51 -67.87
CA LEU A 11 -5.42 15.27 -67.13
C LEU A 11 -5.85 14.15 -68.09
N ALA A 12 -5.21 12.99 -67.99
CA ALA A 12 -5.64 11.75 -68.63
C ALA A 12 -6.35 10.83 -67.61
N ALA A 13 -7.50 10.28 -67.99
CA ALA A 13 -8.28 9.33 -67.20
C ALA A 13 -7.74 7.90 -67.32
N VAL A 14 -7.73 7.14 -66.23
CA VAL A 14 -7.34 5.71 -66.14
C VAL A 14 -8.59 4.86 -65.87
N PRO A 15 -8.78 3.69 -66.51
CA PRO A 15 -10.00 2.90 -66.35
C PRO A 15 -10.00 2.05 -65.08
N ALA A 16 -11.18 1.88 -64.49
CA ALA A 16 -11.42 1.09 -63.28
C ALA A 16 -11.34 -0.43 -63.55
N ALA A 17 -10.50 -1.14 -62.79
CA ALA A 17 -10.45 -2.59 -62.76
C ALA A 17 -11.45 -3.13 -61.73
N VAL A 18 -12.27 -4.11 -62.15
CA VAL A 18 -13.22 -4.83 -61.30
C VAL A 18 -12.46 -5.83 -60.42
N SER A 19 -12.55 -5.67 -59.10
CA SER A 19 -11.99 -6.58 -58.10
C SER A 19 -12.90 -7.78 -57.85
N ALA A 20 -12.34 -8.98 -57.95
CA ALA A 20 -12.96 -10.22 -57.49
C ALA A 20 -13.03 -10.23 -55.94
N PRO A 21 -14.01 -10.94 -55.33
CA PRO A 21 -14.09 -11.02 -53.87
C PRO A 21 -12.88 -11.77 -53.32
N ALA A 22 -12.20 -11.18 -52.35
CA ALA A 22 -11.10 -11.80 -51.63
C ALA A 22 -11.61 -13.05 -50.90
N GLY A 23 -10.93 -14.18 -51.07
CA GLY A 23 -11.11 -15.34 -50.20
C GLY A 23 -10.73 -15.01 -48.74
N PRO A 24 -11.10 -15.86 -47.76
CA PRO A 24 -10.72 -15.65 -46.36
C PRO A 24 -9.19 -15.51 -46.26
N ALA A 25 -8.73 -14.50 -45.51
CA ALA A 25 -7.32 -14.28 -45.26
C ALA A 25 -6.69 -15.55 -44.66
N PRO A 26 -5.46 -15.91 -45.04
CA PRO A 26 -4.76 -17.04 -44.43
C PRO A 26 -4.63 -16.79 -42.92
N VAL A 27 -5.04 -17.77 -42.12
CA VAL A 27 -4.89 -17.75 -40.66
C VAL A 27 -3.39 -17.63 -40.36
N SER A 28 -3.02 -16.59 -39.61
CA SER A 28 -1.66 -16.40 -39.08
C SER A 28 -1.18 -17.69 -38.40
N PRO A 29 0.07 -18.14 -38.59
CA PRO A 29 0.56 -19.31 -37.88
C PRO A 29 0.50 -19.09 -36.36
N ARG A 30 -0.07 -20.07 -35.64
CA ARG A 30 -0.21 -20.12 -34.16
C ARG A 30 1.16 -19.98 -33.49
N GLN A 31 1.39 -18.91 -32.72
CA GLN A 31 2.69 -18.64 -32.14
C GLN A 31 2.56 -17.87 -30.81
N VAL A 32 2.82 -18.55 -29.68
CA VAL A 32 2.84 -17.96 -28.33
C VAL A 32 3.79 -16.75 -28.29
N GLU A 33 4.90 -16.83 -29.03
CA GLU A 33 5.95 -15.81 -29.14
C GLU A 33 5.51 -14.49 -29.79
N LEU A 34 4.38 -14.46 -30.49
CA LEU A 34 3.85 -13.22 -31.09
C LEU A 34 3.11 -12.35 -30.08
N HIS A 35 2.75 -12.90 -28.92
CA HIS A 35 2.07 -12.17 -27.87
C HIS A 35 3.04 -11.75 -26.77
N ARG A 36 2.94 -10.48 -26.39
CA ARG A 36 3.58 -10.00 -25.17
C ARG A 36 2.73 -10.43 -23.98
N SER A 37 3.23 -11.35 -23.17
CA SER A 37 2.49 -11.88 -22.02
C SER A 37 3.23 -11.61 -20.72
N ALA A 38 2.51 -11.66 -19.60
CA ALA A 38 3.11 -11.51 -18.28
C ALA A 38 2.32 -12.29 -17.23
N THR A 39 2.96 -12.56 -16.09
CA THR A 39 2.29 -13.10 -14.90
C THR A 39 2.65 -12.30 -13.66
N TYR A 40 1.70 -12.20 -12.73
CA TYR A 40 1.89 -11.52 -11.45
C TYR A 40 1.02 -12.14 -10.35
N ASN A 41 1.66 -12.67 -9.32
CA ASN A 41 0.98 -12.97 -8.06
C ASN A 41 0.82 -11.67 -7.26
N MET A 42 -0.41 -11.15 -7.21
CA MET A 42 -0.72 -9.83 -6.67
C MET A 42 -1.19 -9.86 -5.21
N ARG A 43 -1.07 -10.99 -4.50
CA ARG A 43 -1.47 -11.24 -3.09
C ARG A 43 -2.61 -10.39 -2.50
N TYR A 44 -3.77 -10.42 -3.13
CA TYR A 44 -5.05 -9.99 -2.55
C TYR A 44 -5.15 -8.57 -1.99
N LYS A 45 -4.27 -7.65 -2.41
CA LYS A 45 -4.34 -6.21 -2.05
C LYS A 45 -4.97 -5.40 -3.18
N TRP A 46 -6.00 -4.62 -2.84
CA TRP A 46 -6.79 -3.89 -3.85
C TRP A 46 -5.98 -2.79 -4.53
N GLU A 47 -5.09 -2.12 -3.82
CA GLU A 47 -4.23 -1.03 -4.31
C GLU A 47 -3.32 -1.50 -5.46
N ARG A 48 -3.01 -2.80 -5.49
CA ARG A 48 -2.15 -3.39 -6.52
C ARG A 48 -2.81 -3.44 -7.89
N TRP A 49 -4.13 -3.27 -7.99
CA TRP A 49 -4.75 -3.02 -9.30
C TRP A 49 -4.15 -1.79 -9.98
N GLN A 50 -3.93 -0.70 -9.23
CA GLN A 50 -3.38 0.55 -9.77
C GLN A 50 -1.84 0.55 -9.79
N HIS A 51 -1.20 0.01 -8.76
CA HIS A 51 0.26 0.10 -8.65
C HIS A 51 1.02 -1.08 -9.26
N GLY A 52 0.35 -2.22 -9.46
CA GLY A 52 0.96 -3.43 -10.02
C GLY A 52 0.34 -3.88 -11.33
N VAL A 53 -0.97 -4.12 -11.36
CA VAL A 53 -1.65 -4.66 -12.54
C VAL A 53 -1.74 -3.63 -13.67
N PHE A 54 -2.15 -2.39 -13.38
CA PHE A 54 -2.26 -1.32 -14.37
C PHE A 54 -0.98 -1.09 -15.19
N PRO A 55 0.21 -0.90 -14.59
CA PRO A 55 1.43 -0.72 -15.38
C PRO A 55 1.80 -1.97 -16.20
N LEU A 56 1.49 -3.19 -15.71
CA LEU A 56 1.71 -4.42 -16.46
C LEU A 56 0.72 -4.57 -17.63
N ALA A 57 -0.55 -4.25 -17.40
CA ALA A 57 -1.60 -4.33 -18.41
C ALA A 57 -1.34 -3.37 -19.57
N ARG A 58 -0.68 -2.22 -19.34
CA ARG A 58 -0.21 -1.32 -20.41
C ARG A 58 0.82 -1.97 -21.35
N GLN A 59 1.48 -3.04 -20.91
CA GLN A 59 2.65 -3.62 -21.55
C GLN A 59 2.41 -5.01 -22.12
N ALA A 60 1.62 -5.82 -21.43
CA ALA A 60 1.27 -7.17 -21.83
C ALA A 60 -0.10 -7.15 -22.50
N GLU A 61 -0.20 -7.84 -23.62
CA GLU A 61 -1.47 -8.18 -24.25
C GLU A 61 -2.25 -9.16 -23.38
N ILE A 62 -1.52 -10.06 -22.70
CA ILE A 62 -2.09 -11.10 -21.85
C ILE A 62 -1.40 -11.07 -20.49
N LEU A 63 -2.14 -10.76 -19.44
CA LEU A 63 -1.63 -10.71 -18.07
C LEU A 63 -2.35 -11.73 -17.19
N ALA A 64 -1.64 -12.78 -16.80
CA ALA A 64 -2.10 -13.82 -15.89
C ALA A 64 -1.94 -13.35 -14.44
N LEU A 65 -3.02 -13.39 -13.65
CA LEU A 65 -3.04 -12.90 -12.27
C LEU A 65 -3.41 -14.00 -11.27
N GLN A 66 -2.66 -14.04 -10.18
CA GLN A 66 -2.88 -14.95 -9.05
C GLN A 66 -3.17 -14.17 -7.77
N GLU A 67 -3.93 -14.79 -6.87
CA GLU A 67 -4.37 -14.17 -5.62
C GLU A 67 -5.10 -12.84 -5.84
N VAL A 68 -6.01 -12.82 -6.81
CA VAL A 68 -6.78 -11.63 -7.15
C VAL A 68 -7.80 -11.36 -6.04
N PRO A 69 -7.88 -10.13 -5.50
CA PRO A 69 -8.87 -9.77 -4.49
C PRO A 69 -10.28 -9.73 -5.09
N ASP A 70 -11.30 -9.72 -4.22
CA ASP A 70 -12.69 -9.57 -4.67
C ASP A 70 -12.95 -8.17 -5.25
N SER A 71 -12.21 -7.17 -4.78
CA SER A 71 -12.23 -5.82 -5.33
C SER A 71 -11.71 -5.79 -6.76
N LEU A 72 -12.39 -5.03 -7.61
CA LEU A 72 -12.03 -4.79 -9.00
C LEU A 72 -11.26 -3.45 -9.11
N PRO A 73 -10.54 -3.21 -10.21
CA PRO A 73 -9.97 -1.91 -10.44
C PRO A 73 -11.05 -0.81 -10.51
N PRO A 74 -10.73 0.44 -10.16
CA PRO A 74 -11.56 1.60 -10.47
C PRO A 74 -11.99 1.62 -11.95
N ASP A 75 -13.20 2.10 -12.21
CA ASP A 75 -13.79 2.21 -13.56
C ASP A 75 -13.94 0.86 -14.28
N THR A 76 -14.23 -0.19 -13.52
CA THR A 76 -14.56 -1.52 -14.03
C THR A 76 -16.07 -1.73 -14.03
N GLU A 77 -16.61 -2.22 -15.15
CA GLU A 77 -18.02 -2.55 -15.31
C GLU A 77 -18.20 -4.00 -15.79
N PRO A 78 -19.29 -4.70 -15.41
CA PRO A 78 -19.62 -5.99 -16.00
C PRO A 78 -19.77 -5.87 -17.51
N ALA A 79 -19.29 -6.87 -18.25
CA ALA A 79 -19.26 -6.77 -19.70
C ALA A 79 -19.61 -8.08 -20.40
N ASP A 80 -20.51 -8.01 -21.36
CA ASP A 80 -20.82 -9.12 -22.25
C ASP A 80 -19.83 -9.19 -23.43
N GLY A 81 -19.43 -10.40 -23.77
CA GLY A 81 -18.56 -10.72 -24.89
C GLY A 81 -19.21 -11.74 -25.82
N ARG A 82 -18.55 -11.99 -26.95
CA ARG A 82 -19.05 -12.92 -27.98
C ARG A 82 -19.17 -14.36 -27.49
N HIS A 83 -18.28 -14.76 -26.58
CA HIS A 83 -18.15 -16.15 -26.10
C HIS A 83 -18.39 -16.30 -24.59
N VAL A 84 -18.29 -15.22 -23.84
CA VAL A 84 -18.45 -15.18 -22.38
C VAL A 84 -19.26 -13.93 -22.06
N GLY A 85 -20.43 -14.11 -21.45
CA GLY A 85 -21.22 -13.00 -20.91
C GLY A 85 -20.62 -12.48 -19.59
N ALA A 86 -21.25 -11.49 -18.96
CA ALA A 86 -20.81 -10.95 -17.68
C ALA A 86 -20.62 -12.03 -16.59
N LEU A 87 -21.43 -13.10 -16.64
CA LEU A 87 -21.37 -14.29 -15.80
C LEU A 87 -21.59 -15.53 -16.67
N THR A 88 -20.60 -16.43 -16.73
CA THR A 88 -20.68 -17.64 -17.58
C THR A 88 -20.39 -18.90 -16.76
N PRO A 89 -21.38 -19.79 -16.56
CA PRO A 89 -21.16 -21.11 -15.98
C PRO A 89 -20.34 -22.00 -16.91
N MET A 90 -19.34 -22.66 -16.35
CA MET A 90 -18.46 -23.59 -17.04
C MET A 90 -18.93 -25.03 -16.84
N PRO A 91 -18.69 -25.96 -17.80
CA PRO A 91 -19.17 -27.35 -17.73
C PRO A 91 -18.74 -28.14 -16.48
N ASN A 92 -17.69 -27.69 -15.81
CA ASN A 92 -17.09 -28.29 -14.62
C ASN A 92 -17.57 -27.64 -13.30
N GLY A 93 -18.64 -26.85 -13.34
CA GLY A 93 -19.26 -26.25 -12.14
C GLY A 93 -18.61 -24.96 -11.64
N PHE A 94 -17.59 -24.45 -12.35
CA PHE A 94 -17.03 -23.11 -12.07
C PHE A 94 -17.83 -22.03 -12.80
N THR A 95 -17.71 -20.79 -12.33
CA THR A 95 -18.26 -19.62 -13.04
C THR A 95 -17.14 -18.66 -13.37
N VAL A 96 -17.14 -18.14 -14.59
CA VAL A 96 -16.23 -17.07 -15.02
C VAL A 96 -17.01 -15.76 -15.13
N GLU A 97 -16.53 -14.74 -14.45
CA GLU A 97 -16.97 -13.36 -14.58
C GLU A 97 -16.15 -12.65 -15.66
N ARG A 98 -16.82 -11.76 -16.40
CA ARG A 98 -16.20 -10.91 -17.41
C ARG A 98 -16.47 -9.44 -17.11
N TYR A 99 -15.41 -8.65 -17.07
CA TYR A 99 -15.48 -7.21 -16.83
C TYR A 99 -14.74 -6.44 -17.91
N ARG A 100 -15.22 -5.22 -18.17
CA ARG A 100 -14.55 -4.20 -18.97
C ARG A 100 -13.92 -3.19 -18.02
N TRP A 101 -12.61 -3.00 -18.14
CA TRP A 101 -11.86 -1.98 -17.40
C TRP A 101 -11.62 -0.79 -18.31
N VAL A 102 -12.41 0.28 -18.11
CA VAL A 102 -12.56 1.40 -19.05
C VAL A 102 -11.25 2.20 -19.21
N ASN A 103 -10.57 2.47 -18.10
CA ASN A 103 -9.39 3.34 -18.05
C ASN A 103 -8.07 2.57 -17.96
N CYS A 104 -8.00 1.36 -18.50
CA CYS A 104 -6.77 0.55 -18.48
C CYS A 104 -5.57 1.19 -19.23
N ARG A 105 -5.78 2.26 -20.03
CA ARG A 105 -4.72 2.98 -20.78
C ARG A 105 -5.00 4.48 -21.06
N PRO A 106 -4.80 5.41 -20.11
CA PRO A 106 -4.71 6.85 -20.40
C PRO A 106 -3.44 7.17 -21.22
N PRO A 107 -3.43 8.15 -22.15
CA PRO A 107 -4.37 9.26 -22.34
C PRO A 107 -5.32 9.11 -23.53
N ASN A 108 -5.43 7.91 -24.13
CA ASN A 108 -6.31 7.71 -25.29
C ASN A 108 -7.65 7.10 -24.83
N PRO A 109 -8.73 7.89 -24.73
CA PRO A 109 -10.03 7.36 -24.35
C PRO A 109 -10.52 6.44 -25.47
N GLN A 110 -10.54 5.11 -25.25
CA GLN A 110 -11.39 4.09 -25.90
C GLN A 110 -10.81 2.66 -26.01
N SER A 111 -9.61 2.34 -25.49
CA SER A 111 -9.11 0.95 -25.49
C SER A 111 -9.25 0.30 -24.10
N PRO A 112 -10.41 -0.29 -23.75
CA PRO A 112 -10.59 -0.99 -22.48
C PRO A 112 -9.74 -2.27 -22.42
N CYS A 113 -9.38 -2.70 -21.22
CA CYS A 113 -8.94 -4.08 -21.01
C CYS A 113 -10.15 -4.95 -20.64
N ILE A 114 -10.10 -6.23 -20.97
CA ILE A 114 -11.11 -7.21 -20.55
C ILE A 114 -10.52 -8.09 -19.46
N ILE A 115 -11.24 -8.22 -18.35
CA ILE A 115 -10.86 -9.06 -17.21
C ILE A 115 -11.74 -10.30 -17.23
N TYR A 116 -11.12 -11.47 -17.30
CA TYR A 116 -11.76 -12.77 -17.08
C TYR A 116 -11.36 -13.27 -15.69
N ARG A 117 -12.31 -13.55 -14.81
CA ARG A 117 -12.06 -13.94 -13.41
C ARG A 117 -12.86 -15.17 -13.01
N ILE A 118 -12.23 -16.15 -12.36
CA ILE A 118 -12.98 -17.30 -11.80
C ILE A 118 -13.65 -16.90 -10.49
N VAL A 119 -14.94 -17.22 -10.32
CA VAL A 119 -15.60 -17.11 -9.01
C VAL A 119 -15.15 -18.28 -8.13
N THR A 120 -14.43 -18.00 -7.04
CA THR A 120 -13.99 -19.01 -6.08
C THR A 120 -14.76 -18.91 -4.75
N GLN A 121 -14.83 -20.01 -3.99
CA GLN A 121 -15.49 -20.03 -2.68
C GLN A 121 -14.70 -19.28 -1.59
N ARG A 122 -13.39 -19.15 -1.77
CA ARG A 122 -12.49 -18.41 -0.87
C ARG A 122 -12.28 -17.00 -1.43
N ARG A 123 -13.16 -16.09 -1.00
CA ARG A 123 -13.08 -14.64 -1.25
C ARG A 123 -11.65 -14.15 -0.98
N ASN A 124 -11.05 -13.43 -1.93
CA ASN A 124 -9.65 -12.94 -1.94
C ASN A 124 -8.53 -13.89 -2.41
N ARG A 125 -8.81 -15.02 -3.08
CA ARG A 125 -7.75 -15.83 -3.75
C ARG A 125 -8.16 -16.28 -5.15
N SER A 126 -8.72 -15.35 -5.90
CA SER A 126 -9.19 -15.63 -7.26
C SER A 126 -8.03 -15.74 -8.26
N ILE A 127 -8.32 -16.32 -9.43
CA ILE A 127 -7.44 -16.36 -10.60
C ILE A 127 -8.11 -15.53 -11.69
N ALA A 128 -7.33 -14.70 -12.38
CA ALA A 128 -7.83 -13.87 -13.47
C ALA A 128 -6.84 -13.79 -14.64
N ILE A 129 -7.35 -13.41 -15.80
CA ILE A 129 -6.57 -12.99 -16.95
C ILE A 129 -7.07 -11.62 -17.41
N VAL A 130 -6.16 -10.66 -17.55
CA VAL A 130 -6.42 -9.36 -18.17
C VAL A 130 -5.95 -9.42 -19.61
N VAL A 131 -6.84 -9.09 -20.55
CA VAL A 131 -6.58 -9.05 -21.99
C VAL A 131 -6.58 -7.60 -22.44
N ASN A 132 -5.46 -7.16 -22.97
CA ASN A 132 -5.25 -5.85 -23.56
C ASN A 132 -4.97 -6.01 -25.05
N GLN A 133 -6.03 -6.18 -25.83
CA GLN A 133 -5.97 -6.23 -27.29
C GLN A 133 -6.97 -5.22 -27.89
N PRO A 134 -6.65 -4.62 -29.05
CA PRO A 134 -7.48 -3.57 -29.66
C PRO A 134 -8.88 -4.04 -30.05
N ASP A 135 -9.04 -5.34 -30.36
CA ASP A 135 -10.31 -6.03 -30.56
C ASP A 135 -10.39 -7.20 -29.56
N ASP A 136 -11.58 -7.53 -29.02
CA ASP A 136 -11.76 -8.69 -28.13
C ASP A 136 -11.61 -9.99 -28.93
N ASP A 137 -10.37 -10.39 -29.15
CA ASP A 137 -9.96 -11.55 -29.95
C ASP A 137 -10.12 -12.89 -29.21
N VAL A 138 -10.69 -12.89 -28.00
CA VAL A 138 -10.94 -14.13 -27.24
C VAL A 138 -12.08 -14.92 -27.87
N VAL A 139 -11.77 -16.11 -28.37
CA VAL A 139 -12.73 -17.01 -29.05
C VAL A 139 -13.20 -18.18 -28.18
N ALA A 140 -12.51 -18.46 -27.08
CA ALA A 140 -12.93 -19.46 -26.10
C ALA A 140 -12.35 -19.18 -24.71
N VAL A 141 -13.06 -19.65 -23.69
CA VAL A 141 -12.57 -19.67 -22.30
C VAL A 141 -12.71 -21.09 -21.78
N ASN A 142 -11.74 -21.52 -20.97
CA ASN A 142 -11.71 -22.83 -20.35
C ASN A 142 -11.30 -22.72 -18.89
N VAL A 143 -11.83 -23.60 -18.06
CA VAL A 143 -11.38 -23.76 -16.68
C VAL A 143 -10.93 -25.20 -16.52
N VAL A 144 -9.67 -25.42 -16.13
CA VAL A 144 -9.19 -26.75 -15.74
C VAL A 144 -9.37 -26.88 -14.23
N PRO A 145 -10.13 -27.87 -13.73
CA PRO A 145 -10.32 -28.05 -12.29
C PRO A 145 -9.00 -28.30 -11.54
N PRO A 146 -8.97 -28.11 -10.21
CA PRO A 146 -7.83 -28.53 -9.39
C PRO A 146 -7.47 -29.99 -9.65
N GLN A 147 -6.17 -30.30 -9.75
CA GLN A 147 -5.68 -31.65 -10.02
C GLN A 147 -5.26 -32.40 -8.74
N ALA A 148 -5.59 -31.85 -7.58
CA ALA A 148 -5.29 -32.40 -6.28
C ALA A 148 -6.51 -32.25 -5.34
N PRO A 149 -6.76 -33.22 -4.45
CA PRO A 149 -7.92 -33.19 -3.55
C PRO A 149 -7.82 -32.18 -2.42
N GLU A 150 -6.63 -31.64 -2.13
CA GLU A 150 -6.39 -30.74 -1.01
C GLU A 150 -6.98 -29.34 -1.22
N ASP A 151 -7.42 -28.72 -0.13
CA ASP A 151 -8.16 -27.45 -0.16
C ASP A 151 -7.34 -26.24 -0.68
N ASP A 152 -6.02 -26.38 -0.79
CA ASP A 152 -5.13 -25.35 -1.35
C ASP A 152 -4.90 -25.50 -2.86
N ALA A 153 -5.43 -26.57 -3.48
CA ALA A 153 -5.44 -26.79 -4.91
C ALA A 153 -6.40 -25.81 -5.60
N LYS A 154 -5.94 -25.21 -6.71
CA LYS A 154 -6.69 -24.16 -7.41
C LYS A 154 -6.94 -24.55 -8.87
N PRO A 155 -8.05 -24.10 -9.47
CA PRO A 155 -8.27 -24.30 -10.90
C PRO A 155 -7.25 -23.51 -11.74
N ALA A 156 -7.15 -23.81 -13.03
CA ALA A 156 -6.51 -22.93 -14.01
C ALA A 156 -7.57 -22.21 -14.85
N LEU A 157 -7.38 -20.92 -15.09
CA LEU A 157 -8.20 -20.16 -16.04
C LEU A 157 -7.48 -20.09 -17.37
N GLY A 158 -8.15 -20.42 -18.47
CA GLY A 158 -7.60 -20.33 -19.82
C GLY A 158 -8.45 -19.47 -20.74
N ILE A 159 -7.80 -18.73 -21.64
CA ILE A 159 -8.42 -18.04 -22.77
C ILE A 159 -7.75 -18.50 -24.07
N GLN A 160 -8.54 -18.61 -25.15
CA GLN A 160 -8.04 -18.85 -26.49
C GLN A 160 -8.21 -17.60 -27.33
N LEU A 161 -7.15 -17.16 -27.99
CA LEU A 161 -7.19 -16.06 -28.93
C LEU A 161 -7.61 -16.54 -30.33
N SER A 162 -7.99 -15.61 -31.20
CA SER A 162 -8.51 -15.87 -32.54
C SER A 162 -7.50 -16.56 -33.48
N ASP A 163 -6.21 -16.45 -33.18
CA ASP A 163 -5.13 -17.20 -33.86
C ASP A 163 -5.11 -18.70 -33.48
N GLY A 164 -5.82 -19.08 -32.41
CA GLY A 164 -5.92 -20.44 -31.88
C GLY A 164 -4.95 -20.75 -30.74
N THR A 165 -4.18 -19.77 -30.25
CA THR A 165 -3.24 -19.91 -29.14
C THR A 165 -3.96 -19.82 -27.80
N TRP A 166 -3.63 -20.72 -26.88
CA TRP A 166 -4.17 -20.70 -25.51
C TRP A 166 -3.21 -20.05 -24.51
N PHE A 167 -3.74 -19.19 -23.65
CA PHE A 167 -3.05 -18.66 -22.48
C PHE A 167 -3.79 -19.06 -21.21
N TYR A 168 -3.06 -19.63 -20.25
CA TYR A 168 -3.58 -20.05 -18.95
C TYR A 168 -2.91 -19.30 -17.81
N SER A 169 -3.71 -18.91 -16.80
CA SER A 169 -3.22 -18.47 -15.50
C SER A 169 -3.34 -19.59 -14.48
N VAL A 170 -2.26 -19.86 -13.75
CA VAL A 170 -2.21 -20.89 -12.72
C VAL A 170 -1.67 -20.35 -11.40
N HIS A 171 -2.11 -20.96 -10.31
CA HIS A 171 -1.51 -20.81 -9.00
C HIS A 171 -1.49 -22.20 -8.34
N ALA A 172 -0.40 -22.94 -8.56
CA ALA A 172 -0.25 -24.30 -8.06
C ALA A 172 -0.25 -24.34 -6.52
N ARG A 173 -0.44 -25.54 -5.97
CA ARG A 173 -0.36 -25.76 -4.53
C ARG A 173 0.98 -25.38 -3.96
N ASN A 174 0.97 -25.03 -2.68
CA ASN A 174 2.18 -24.71 -1.94
C ASN A 174 3.16 -25.91 -2.00
N ARG A 175 4.46 -25.62 -2.06
CA ARG A 175 5.52 -26.65 -2.09
C ARG A 175 5.44 -27.64 -0.94
N VAL A 176 5.68 -28.92 -1.21
CA VAL A 176 5.84 -29.99 -0.20
C VAL A 176 7.24 -30.60 -0.30
N GLY A 177 8.00 -30.55 0.80
CA GLY A 177 9.32 -31.20 0.93
C GLY A 177 10.44 -30.62 0.05
N VAL A 178 11.60 -31.29 0.07
CA VAL A 178 12.84 -30.86 -0.64
C VAL A 178 12.71 -30.97 -2.16
N ARG A 179 11.87 -31.89 -2.64
CA ARG A 179 11.61 -32.11 -4.07
C ARG A 179 10.60 -31.13 -4.67
N GLN A 180 9.90 -30.36 -3.83
CA GLN A 180 8.86 -29.43 -4.24
C GLN A 180 7.75 -30.14 -5.02
N ASP A 181 7.34 -31.31 -4.52
CA ASP A 181 6.33 -32.17 -5.12
C ASP A 181 4.93 -31.58 -4.86
N ASN A 182 4.45 -30.76 -5.80
CA ASN A 182 3.09 -30.21 -5.81
C ASN A 182 2.32 -30.65 -7.07
N ASP A 183 1.11 -30.12 -7.26
CA ASP A 183 0.19 -30.49 -8.35
C ASP A 183 0.50 -29.82 -9.71
N ALA A 184 1.56 -29.00 -9.81
CA ALA A 184 1.91 -28.31 -11.04
C ALA A 184 2.07 -29.23 -12.27
N PRO A 185 2.74 -30.41 -12.18
CA PRO A 185 2.87 -31.33 -13.31
C PRO A 185 1.52 -31.88 -13.80
N ASP A 186 0.64 -32.27 -12.87
CA ASP A 186 -0.67 -32.80 -13.22
C ASP A 186 -1.58 -31.72 -13.82
N LEU A 187 -1.48 -30.48 -13.31
CA LEU A 187 -2.18 -29.32 -13.85
C LEU A 187 -1.73 -28.99 -15.27
N VAL A 188 -0.42 -28.96 -15.54
CA VAL A 188 0.13 -28.74 -16.88
C VAL A 188 -0.27 -29.89 -17.82
N ALA A 189 -0.23 -31.14 -17.36
CA ALA A 189 -0.66 -32.28 -18.17
C ALA A 189 -2.16 -32.24 -18.50
N ALA A 190 -2.99 -31.76 -17.57
CA ALA A 190 -4.42 -31.56 -17.81
C ALA A 190 -4.69 -30.46 -18.83
N ILE A 191 -3.92 -29.35 -18.78
CA ILE A 191 -3.98 -28.28 -19.77
C ILE A 191 -3.52 -28.80 -21.15
N ASP A 192 -2.43 -29.55 -21.22
CA ASP A 192 -1.88 -30.09 -22.46
C ASP A 192 -2.89 -30.96 -23.24
N ARG A 193 -3.71 -31.74 -22.51
CA ARG A 193 -4.76 -32.59 -23.09
C ARG A 193 -5.88 -31.79 -23.77
N VAL A 194 -6.11 -30.54 -23.38
CA VAL A 194 -7.26 -29.73 -23.84
C VAL A 194 -6.85 -28.54 -24.70
N ALA A 195 -5.62 -28.03 -24.54
CA ALA A 195 -5.15 -26.83 -25.22
C ALA A 195 -4.52 -27.11 -26.60
N GLY A 196 -4.19 -28.37 -26.91
CA GLY A 196 -3.65 -28.77 -28.20
C GLY A 196 -2.18 -28.42 -28.36
N ALA A 197 -1.78 -27.96 -29.56
CA ALA A 197 -0.37 -27.87 -29.94
C ALA A 197 0.35 -26.53 -29.60
N HIS A 198 -0.39 -25.46 -29.25
CA HIS A 198 0.19 -24.14 -29.00
C HIS A 198 -0.47 -23.49 -27.78
N TRP A 199 0.27 -23.42 -26.69
CA TRP A 199 -0.24 -22.88 -25.44
C TRP A 199 0.88 -22.38 -24.53
N ALA A 200 0.52 -21.42 -23.66
CA ALA A 200 1.35 -20.95 -22.56
C ALA A 200 0.57 -20.98 -21.25
N VAL A 201 1.21 -21.54 -20.22
CA VAL A 201 0.75 -21.53 -18.84
C VAL A 201 1.66 -20.58 -18.07
N LEU A 202 1.11 -19.48 -17.59
CA LEU A 202 1.84 -18.48 -16.81
C LEU A 202 1.29 -18.43 -15.39
N GLY A 203 2.18 -18.30 -14.41
CA GLY A 203 1.72 -18.24 -13.04
C GLY A 203 2.78 -18.50 -12.01
N ASP A 204 2.30 -18.53 -10.77
CA ASP A 204 3.03 -19.03 -9.62
C ASP A 204 2.90 -20.56 -9.58
N PHE A 205 3.98 -21.24 -9.93
CA PHE A 205 4.04 -22.69 -9.92
C PHE A 205 4.41 -23.24 -8.54
N ASN A 206 4.72 -22.38 -7.55
CA ASN A 206 5.14 -22.75 -6.21
C ASN A 206 6.30 -23.77 -6.17
N ARG A 207 7.07 -23.87 -7.25
CA ARG A 207 8.24 -24.74 -7.38
C ARG A 207 9.24 -24.13 -8.35
N THR A 208 10.53 -24.40 -8.19
CA THR A 208 11.58 -23.87 -9.07
C THR A 208 11.61 -24.58 -10.43
N PRO A 209 12.03 -23.91 -11.52
CA PRO A 209 12.18 -24.57 -12.82
C PRO A 209 13.10 -25.81 -12.79
N ASP A 210 14.13 -25.79 -11.94
CA ASP A 210 15.08 -26.91 -11.80
C ASP A 210 14.51 -28.12 -11.03
N SER A 211 13.38 -27.93 -10.34
CA SER A 211 12.69 -29.03 -9.63
C SER A 211 11.88 -29.94 -10.56
N TRP A 212 11.68 -29.57 -11.82
CA TRP A 212 10.91 -30.37 -12.79
C TRP A 212 11.74 -31.56 -13.27
N GLU A 213 11.24 -32.78 -13.07
CA GLU A 213 11.84 -33.96 -13.66
C GLU A 213 11.55 -34.03 -15.16
N ARG A 214 12.52 -34.45 -15.98
CA ARG A 214 12.32 -34.59 -17.44
C ARG A 214 11.12 -35.43 -17.85
N ARG A 215 10.69 -36.40 -17.02
CA ARG A 215 9.51 -37.24 -17.30
C ARG A 215 8.17 -36.53 -17.02
N GLN A 216 8.20 -35.44 -16.26
CA GLN A 216 7.01 -34.65 -15.91
C GLN A 216 6.61 -33.68 -17.03
N LEU A 217 7.52 -33.38 -17.96
CA LEU A 217 7.24 -32.58 -19.15
C LEU A 217 7.17 -33.49 -20.38
N ALA A 218 6.02 -33.52 -21.05
CA ALA A 218 5.88 -34.26 -22.30
C ALA A 218 6.83 -33.68 -23.38
N PRO A 219 7.26 -34.49 -24.37
CA PRO A 219 8.09 -34.00 -25.47
C PRO A 219 7.46 -32.77 -26.15
N GLY A 220 8.27 -31.72 -26.34
CA GLY A 220 7.83 -30.45 -26.93
C GLY A 220 7.23 -29.44 -25.94
N ILE A 221 7.17 -29.76 -24.65
CA ILE A 221 6.89 -28.80 -23.58
C ILE A 221 8.22 -28.24 -23.05
N GLY A 222 8.29 -26.93 -22.89
CA GLY A 222 9.45 -26.23 -22.34
C GLY A 222 9.08 -25.29 -21.19
N ILE A 223 10.11 -24.79 -20.51
CA ILE A 223 10.00 -23.75 -19.47
C ILE A 223 10.72 -22.50 -19.96
N ASN A 224 10.06 -21.35 -19.88
CA ASN A 224 10.66 -20.03 -20.08
C ASN A 224 10.78 -19.34 -18.72
N ARG A 225 12.01 -19.01 -18.32
CA ARG A 225 12.38 -18.61 -16.96
C ARG A 225 13.33 -17.42 -16.98
N THR A 226 13.39 -16.67 -15.89
CA THR A 226 14.22 -15.46 -15.72
C THR A 226 15.64 -15.74 -15.22
N ASP A 227 15.86 -16.92 -14.61
CA ASP A 227 17.08 -17.28 -13.85
C ASP A 227 17.32 -16.38 -12.61
N LEU A 228 16.31 -15.60 -12.22
CA LEU A 228 16.32 -14.71 -11.07
C LEU A 228 15.22 -15.12 -10.09
N ALA A 229 15.43 -14.83 -8.81
CA ALA A 229 14.38 -15.06 -7.82
C ALA A 229 13.17 -14.16 -8.10
N THR A 230 12.00 -14.76 -8.24
CA THR A 230 10.73 -14.05 -8.42
C THR A 230 9.97 -13.92 -7.09
N TYR A 231 10.39 -14.64 -6.06
CA TYR A 231 9.92 -14.51 -4.67
C TYR A 231 11.12 -14.25 -3.71
N PRO A 232 11.41 -12.99 -3.31
CA PRO A 232 12.64 -12.65 -2.57
C PRO A 232 12.53 -12.62 -1.03
N VAL A 233 11.34 -12.84 -0.44
CA VAL A 233 11.04 -12.62 1.00
C VAL A 233 11.10 -13.93 1.83
N PRO A 234 11.52 -13.86 3.11
CA PRO A 234 12.89 -14.22 3.49
C PRO A 234 13.24 -15.69 3.20
N ALA A 235 14.54 -15.93 3.06
CA ALA A 235 15.21 -17.13 2.54
C ALA A 235 14.51 -18.52 2.71
N PRO A 236 14.62 -19.40 1.68
CA PRO A 236 15.40 -19.22 0.45
C PRO A 236 14.63 -18.44 -0.62
N ARG A 237 15.32 -17.48 -1.25
CA ARG A 237 14.84 -16.78 -2.45
C ARG A 237 14.63 -17.80 -3.56
N SER A 238 13.46 -17.80 -4.19
CA SER A 238 13.09 -18.83 -5.17
C SER A 238 12.52 -18.19 -6.45
N GLU A 239 12.75 -18.85 -7.59
CA GLU A 239 12.08 -18.54 -8.85
C GLU A 239 10.81 -19.39 -8.93
N LEU A 240 9.65 -18.81 -8.59
CA LEU A 240 8.36 -19.52 -8.49
C LEU A 240 7.40 -19.12 -9.63
N ASP A 241 7.52 -17.87 -10.07
CA ASP A 241 6.76 -17.32 -11.20
C ASP A 241 7.53 -17.49 -12.51
N TYR A 242 6.95 -18.18 -13.49
CA TYR A 242 7.52 -18.38 -14.82
C TYR A 242 6.45 -18.80 -15.84
N MET A 243 6.85 -19.27 -17.02
CA MET A 243 5.97 -19.81 -18.05
C MET A 243 6.36 -21.25 -18.38
N VAL A 244 5.38 -22.13 -18.47
CA VAL A 244 5.48 -23.45 -19.13
C VAL A 244 4.74 -23.37 -20.45
N TYR A 245 5.31 -23.86 -21.54
CA TYR A 245 4.74 -23.66 -22.87
C TYR A 245 4.85 -24.90 -23.75
N ARG A 246 4.02 -24.95 -24.79
CA ARG A 246 4.17 -25.82 -25.95
C ARG A 246 4.08 -24.99 -27.23
N GLY A 247 4.97 -25.29 -28.18
CA GLY A 247 4.88 -24.74 -29.54
C GLY A 247 5.61 -23.41 -29.78
N LEU A 248 6.59 -23.04 -28.95
CA LEU A 248 7.51 -21.93 -29.29
C LEU A 248 8.50 -22.37 -30.36
N SER A 249 8.70 -21.54 -31.39
CA SER A 249 9.65 -21.81 -32.48
C SER A 249 11.13 -21.65 -32.08
N SER A 250 11.45 -20.74 -31.14
CA SER A 250 12.79 -20.57 -30.57
C SER A 250 12.79 -19.70 -29.31
N LEU A 251 13.49 -20.14 -28.26
CA LEU A 251 13.75 -19.33 -27.04
C LEU A 251 14.88 -18.32 -27.20
N ALA A 252 15.72 -18.42 -28.25
CA ALA A 252 16.94 -17.62 -28.35
C ALA A 252 16.69 -16.11 -28.34
N ALA A 253 15.45 -15.68 -28.62
CA ALA A 253 15.07 -14.29 -28.51
C ALA A 253 13.75 -14.05 -27.74
N TYR A 254 12.88 -15.04 -27.49
CA TYR A 254 11.67 -14.87 -26.66
C TYR A 254 11.95 -15.27 -25.20
N SER A 255 12.35 -14.30 -24.38
CA SER A 255 12.89 -14.49 -23.03
C SER A 255 11.93 -14.08 -21.93
N ALA A 256 12.18 -14.55 -20.72
CA ALA A 256 11.47 -14.10 -19.53
C ALA A 256 12.23 -12.97 -18.83
N HIS A 257 11.48 -12.06 -18.22
CA HIS A 257 11.98 -10.80 -17.70
C HIS A 257 11.40 -10.50 -16.34
N ARG A 258 12.25 -10.32 -15.32
CA ARG A 258 11.79 -9.89 -13.98
C ARG A 258 11.52 -8.40 -13.98
N LEU A 259 10.31 -7.99 -13.59
CA LEU A 259 9.81 -6.61 -13.71
C LEU A 259 9.80 -5.93 -12.34
N THR A 260 10.95 -5.42 -11.90
CA THR A 260 11.12 -4.89 -10.53
C THR A 260 10.64 -3.45 -10.34
N TYR A 261 10.20 -2.77 -11.39
CA TYR A 261 9.47 -1.50 -11.28
C TYR A 261 8.04 -1.64 -10.75
N VAL A 262 7.52 -2.86 -10.78
CA VAL A 262 6.27 -3.22 -10.11
C VAL A 262 6.64 -3.77 -8.75
N ASP A 263 6.28 -3.01 -7.74
CA ASP A 263 6.65 -3.26 -6.36
C ASP A 263 5.40 -3.21 -5.48
N GLY A 264 5.43 -3.93 -4.37
CA GLY A 264 4.34 -4.00 -3.41
C GLY A 264 3.78 -5.40 -3.22
N SER A 265 4.24 -6.42 -3.95
CA SER A 265 4.01 -7.85 -3.68
C SER A 265 5.33 -8.52 -3.28
N ASP A 266 5.26 -9.62 -2.54
CA ASP A 266 6.40 -10.51 -2.31
C ASP A 266 6.72 -11.40 -3.53
N HIS A 267 5.98 -11.24 -4.63
CA HIS A 267 6.33 -11.75 -5.94
C HIS A 267 6.67 -10.60 -6.90
N TYR A 268 7.74 -10.74 -7.65
CA TYR A 268 8.02 -9.90 -8.80
C TYR A 268 7.22 -10.40 -10.01
N PRO A 269 6.57 -9.51 -10.78
CA PRO A 269 5.99 -9.93 -12.04
C PRO A 269 7.06 -10.41 -13.02
N VAL A 270 6.64 -11.33 -13.89
CA VAL A 270 7.48 -11.85 -14.97
C VAL A 270 6.82 -11.57 -16.30
N GLY A 271 7.55 -10.91 -17.18
CA GLY A 271 7.14 -10.64 -18.55
C GLY A 271 7.82 -11.56 -19.56
N PHE A 272 7.15 -11.86 -20.67
CA PHE A 272 7.64 -12.73 -21.73
C PHE A 272 7.46 -12.05 -23.09
N TRP A 273 8.58 -11.78 -23.76
CA TRP A 273 8.61 -11.14 -25.08
C TRP A 273 9.96 -11.29 -25.76
N TYR A 274 10.04 -10.82 -27.01
CA TYR A 274 11.29 -10.79 -27.76
C TYR A 274 12.29 -9.75 -27.21
N SER A 275 13.48 -10.17 -26.78
CA SER A 275 14.58 -9.31 -26.33
C SER A 275 15.93 -9.76 -26.89
N PRO A 276 16.69 -8.88 -27.57
CA PRO A 276 18.04 -9.22 -28.07
C PRO A 276 19.07 -9.39 -26.95
N ASN A 277 18.76 -8.96 -25.71
CA ASN A 277 19.65 -9.06 -24.56
C ASN A 277 19.41 -10.31 -23.70
N GLY A 278 18.46 -11.18 -24.10
CA GLY A 278 18.06 -12.36 -23.32
C GLY A 278 17.34 -12.01 -22.02
N ASN A 279 17.40 -12.93 -21.05
CA ASN A 279 16.81 -12.78 -19.71
C ASN A 279 17.44 -11.57 -19.00
N VAL A 280 16.64 -10.55 -18.71
CA VAL A 280 17.09 -9.31 -18.05
C VAL A 280 16.06 -8.81 -17.06
N GLU A 281 16.54 -8.11 -16.04
CA GLU A 281 15.74 -7.40 -15.05
C GLU A 281 15.42 -5.98 -15.52
N TYR A 282 14.16 -5.57 -15.41
CA TYR A 282 13.72 -4.22 -15.74
C TYR A 282 13.35 -3.46 -14.46
N PRO A 283 14.16 -2.48 -14.03
CA PRO A 283 13.87 -1.62 -12.88
C PRO A 283 12.90 -0.46 -13.22
N CYS A 284 12.43 -0.37 -14.46
CA CYS A 284 11.52 0.65 -14.97
C CYS A 284 10.61 0.07 -16.07
N ASP A 285 9.44 0.67 -16.30
CA ASP A 285 8.46 0.27 -17.33
C ASP A 285 9.10 0.28 -18.73
N PRO A 286 9.29 -0.88 -19.39
CA PRO A 286 9.88 -0.96 -20.72
C PRO A 286 8.89 -0.67 -21.87
N GLY A 287 7.58 -0.67 -21.63
CA GLY A 287 6.57 -0.35 -22.65
C GLY A 287 6.26 1.15 -22.77
N ASP A 288 6.72 1.96 -21.82
CA ASP A 288 6.59 3.41 -21.85
C ASP A 288 7.63 4.07 -22.77
N ALA A 289 7.64 3.67 -24.04
CA ALA A 289 8.55 4.18 -25.06
C ALA A 289 8.29 5.67 -25.46
N GLN A 290 8.39 6.60 -24.51
CA GLN A 290 9.29 7.75 -24.68
C GLN A 290 10.75 7.27 -24.96
N LEU A 291 11.09 6.02 -24.63
CA LEU A 291 12.17 5.20 -25.22
C LEU A 291 11.91 4.75 -26.68
N ARG A 292 11.92 5.70 -27.60
CA ARG A 292 12.85 5.55 -28.74
C ARG A 292 13.71 6.78 -28.97
N ALA A 293 13.31 7.96 -28.49
CA ALA A 293 13.86 9.24 -28.99
C ALA A 293 14.82 9.99 -28.05
N ALA A 294 14.79 9.79 -26.73
CA ALA A 294 15.68 10.51 -25.81
C ALA A 294 16.63 9.53 -25.12
N ARG A 295 17.94 9.73 -25.27
CA ARG A 295 19.01 8.98 -24.57
C ARG A 295 19.02 9.21 -23.04
N ALA A 296 17.86 9.34 -22.39
CA ALA A 296 17.75 9.44 -20.95
C ALA A 296 17.51 8.05 -20.36
N ARG A 297 18.34 7.67 -19.38
CA ARG A 297 18.12 6.50 -18.53
C ARG A 297 16.76 6.65 -17.82
N CYS A 298 16.13 5.53 -17.48
CA CYS A 298 14.89 5.50 -16.71
C CYS A 298 14.90 6.49 -15.55
N ALA A 299 14.03 7.49 -15.58
CA ALA A 299 13.83 8.37 -14.44
C ALA A 299 13.06 7.58 -13.36
N PRO A 300 13.60 7.40 -12.15
CA PRO A 300 12.91 6.72 -11.07
C PRO A 300 11.57 7.42 -10.75
N LYS A 301 10.53 6.65 -10.40
CA LYS A 301 9.27 7.22 -9.89
C LYS A 301 9.58 8.10 -8.68
N THR A 302 8.87 9.21 -8.54
CA THR A 302 9.07 10.09 -7.38
C THR A 302 8.46 9.44 -6.14
N ALA A 303 9.14 9.56 -5.01
CA ALA A 303 8.70 9.04 -3.73
C ALA A 303 8.72 10.10 -2.64
N ILE A 304 7.84 9.92 -1.66
CA ILE A 304 7.87 10.60 -0.37
C ILE A 304 7.93 9.55 0.73
N VAL A 305 8.63 9.88 1.80
CA VAL A 305 9.00 8.92 2.83
C VAL A 305 8.68 9.50 4.20
N SER A 306 7.99 8.77 5.07
CA SER A 306 7.98 9.06 6.50
C SER A 306 8.96 8.17 7.26
N MET A 307 9.60 8.77 8.26
CA MET A 307 10.51 8.13 9.19
C MET A 307 10.21 8.61 10.61
N GLY A 308 10.49 7.78 11.60
CA GLY A 308 10.32 8.13 13.01
C GLY A 308 9.54 7.10 13.81
N ASP A 309 8.73 7.58 14.75
CA ASP A 309 8.10 6.77 15.78
C ASP A 309 6.62 6.44 15.52
N SER A 310 5.93 6.08 16.60
CA SER A 310 4.55 5.65 16.67
C SER A 310 3.56 6.66 16.11
N TYR A 311 3.76 7.96 16.33
CA TYR A 311 2.83 8.98 15.83
C TYR A 311 2.76 9.01 14.31
N ILE A 312 3.91 9.12 13.65
CA ILE A 312 3.97 9.22 12.18
C ILE A 312 3.90 7.86 11.48
N SER A 313 4.14 6.76 12.21
CA SER A 313 3.86 5.42 11.70
C SER A 313 2.36 5.15 11.54
N GLY A 314 1.50 5.91 12.20
CA GLY A 314 0.06 5.72 12.13
C GLY A 314 -0.50 4.82 13.24
N GLU A 315 0.21 4.65 14.36
CA GLU A 315 -0.29 3.90 15.51
C GLU A 315 -1.66 4.44 15.96
N ALA A 316 -2.54 3.55 16.43
CA ALA A 316 -3.97 3.79 16.69
C ALA A 316 -4.85 4.15 15.48
N GLY A 317 -4.30 4.15 14.26
CA GLY A 317 -5.07 4.30 13.02
C GLY A 317 -6.24 3.32 12.85
N ARG A 318 -6.27 2.23 13.62
CA ARG A 318 -7.40 1.29 13.71
C ARG A 318 -8.72 1.93 14.13
N TRP A 319 -8.69 3.02 14.89
CA TRP A 319 -9.87 3.56 15.56
C TRP A 319 -10.46 4.77 14.83
N ALA A 320 -11.65 4.65 14.25
CA ALA A 320 -12.42 5.77 13.67
C ALA A 320 -13.26 6.49 14.74
N GLY A 321 -12.57 7.13 15.68
CA GLY A 321 -13.16 7.71 16.88
C GLY A 321 -13.08 6.78 18.10
N ASN A 322 -13.79 7.13 19.17
CA ASN A 322 -13.88 6.34 20.39
C ASN A 322 -15.36 5.99 20.70
N ALA A 323 -15.59 4.89 21.42
CA ALA A 323 -16.92 4.40 21.74
C ALA A 323 -16.93 3.81 23.16
N ASN A 324 -17.68 4.42 24.10
CA ASN A 324 -17.80 3.90 25.47
C ASN A 324 -18.67 2.64 25.57
N THR A 325 -18.13 1.51 25.11
CA THR A 325 -18.79 0.21 25.06
C THR A 325 -17.85 -0.91 25.50
N THR A 326 -18.41 -2.11 25.72
CA THR A 326 -17.61 -3.34 25.87
C THR A 326 -16.87 -3.65 24.57
N PRO A 327 -15.64 -4.22 24.62
CA PRO A 327 -14.83 -4.51 23.43
C PRO A 327 -15.41 -5.67 22.63
N ALA A 328 -16.47 -5.41 21.86
CA ALA A 328 -17.26 -6.43 21.21
C ALA A 328 -17.88 -5.89 19.93
N GLY A 329 -17.70 -6.64 18.84
CA GLY A 329 -18.25 -6.29 17.54
C GLY A 329 -17.46 -5.20 16.84
N THR A 330 -18.16 -4.19 16.34
CA THR A 330 -17.59 -3.05 15.60
C THR A 330 -17.27 -1.85 16.50
N ASP A 331 -17.63 -1.97 17.78
CA ASP A 331 -17.66 -0.88 18.74
C ASP A 331 -18.35 0.39 18.21
N TRP A 332 -19.61 0.19 17.81
CA TRP A 332 -20.46 1.24 17.21
C TRP A 332 -19.84 1.86 15.94
N GLY A 333 -19.14 1.03 15.17
CA GLY A 333 -18.49 1.41 13.90
C GLY A 333 -17.12 2.06 14.04
N THR A 334 -16.53 2.10 15.23
CA THR A 334 -15.22 2.72 15.44
C THR A 334 -14.05 1.77 15.17
N ASP A 335 -14.22 0.45 15.29
CA ASP A 335 -13.15 -0.53 15.05
C ASP A 335 -12.99 -0.87 13.55
N ARG A 336 -11.96 -0.32 12.89
CA ARG A 336 -11.65 -0.64 11.48
C ARG A 336 -11.09 -2.04 11.27
N ALA A 337 -10.61 -2.70 12.33
CA ALA A 337 -10.13 -4.07 12.28
C ALA A 337 -11.27 -5.10 12.46
N ALA A 338 -12.50 -4.65 12.73
CA ALA A 338 -13.65 -5.55 12.80
C ALA A 338 -13.92 -6.21 11.43
N THR A 339 -14.02 -7.53 11.41
CA THR A 339 -14.24 -8.34 10.21
C THR A 339 -15.19 -9.50 10.49
N ASN A 340 -15.74 -10.12 9.45
CA ASN A 340 -16.62 -11.28 9.55
C ASN A 340 -17.75 -11.11 10.58
N CYS A 341 -18.35 -9.91 10.61
CA CYS A 341 -19.38 -9.55 11.57
C CYS A 341 -20.70 -10.28 11.32
N VAL A 342 -21.28 -10.87 12.37
CA VAL A 342 -22.67 -11.37 12.35
C VAL A 342 -23.65 -10.22 12.62
N ASN A 343 -23.25 -9.30 13.49
CA ASN A 343 -23.93 -8.04 13.79
C ASN A 343 -22.94 -7.07 14.48
N GLU A 344 -23.39 -5.86 14.82
CA GLU A 344 -22.58 -4.80 15.45
C GLU A 344 -21.90 -5.17 16.78
N THR A 345 -22.33 -6.26 17.44
CA THR A 345 -21.77 -6.72 18.73
C THR A 345 -20.93 -7.99 18.63
N ARG A 346 -20.87 -8.62 17.44
CA ARG A 346 -20.15 -9.88 17.22
C ARG A 346 -19.39 -9.85 15.90
N CYS A 347 -18.10 -9.58 16.00
CA CYS A 347 -17.13 -9.56 14.91
C CYS A 347 -15.87 -10.31 15.32
N GLN A 348 -15.10 -10.74 14.32
CA GLN A 348 -13.71 -11.09 14.48
C GLN A 348 -12.86 -9.82 14.38
N THR A 349 -11.62 -9.88 14.84
CA THR A 349 -10.65 -8.79 14.70
C THR A 349 -9.51 -9.25 13.79
N ASP A 350 -9.20 -8.43 12.80
CA ASP A 350 -8.08 -8.63 11.88
C ASP A 350 -7.28 -7.33 11.77
N LEU A 351 -6.17 -7.27 12.52
CA LEU A 351 -5.29 -6.09 12.58
C LEU A 351 -4.59 -5.83 11.25
N ASP A 352 -4.41 -6.85 10.41
CA ASP A 352 -3.69 -6.72 9.15
C ASP A 352 -4.49 -5.90 8.12
N ARG A 353 -5.79 -5.72 8.33
CA ARG A 353 -6.63 -4.77 7.57
C ARG A 353 -6.18 -3.32 7.73
N VAL A 354 -5.57 -2.98 8.86
CA VAL A 354 -5.13 -1.62 9.20
C VAL A 354 -3.62 -1.52 9.08
N TYR A 355 -2.89 -2.44 9.70
CA TYR A 355 -1.44 -2.36 9.85
C TYR A 355 -0.67 -3.30 8.88
N GLY A 356 -1.38 -4.14 8.12
CA GLY A 356 -0.76 -5.19 7.30
C GLY A 356 0.17 -6.10 8.10
N LEU A 357 1.22 -6.61 7.45
CA LEU A 357 2.24 -7.49 8.04
C LEU A 357 3.12 -6.82 9.11
N THR A 358 2.81 -5.58 9.45
CA THR A 358 3.57 -4.81 10.45
C THR A 358 2.87 -4.76 11.80
N SER A 359 1.65 -5.30 11.87
CA SER A 359 0.83 -5.36 13.07
C SER A 359 1.48 -6.13 14.23
N TYR A 360 0.87 -6.02 15.42
CA TYR A 360 1.15 -6.90 16.55
C TYR A 360 0.48 -8.29 16.45
N ALA A 361 -0.20 -8.61 15.33
CA ALA A 361 -0.74 -9.95 15.11
C ALA A 361 0.38 -10.99 14.99
N GLU A 362 0.03 -12.27 15.13
CA GLU A 362 0.98 -13.36 14.97
C GLU A 362 1.66 -13.31 13.59
N GLY A 363 2.99 -13.31 13.58
CA GLY A 363 3.79 -13.20 12.35
C GLY A 363 4.08 -11.77 11.89
N GLY A 364 3.47 -10.75 12.51
CA GLY A 364 3.78 -9.35 12.27
C GLY A 364 5.07 -8.89 12.97
N ASN A 365 5.67 -7.80 12.47
CA ASN A 365 6.91 -7.25 13.04
C ASN A 365 6.69 -6.26 14.19
N ARG A 366 5.44 -6.02 14.61
CA ARG A 366 5.06 -5.14 15.73
C ARG A 366 5.45 -3.68 15.52
N CYS A 367 5.69 -3.24 14.30
CA CYS A 367 5.78 -1.83 13.96
C CYS A 367 4.44 -1.40 13.38
N ASP A 368 3.47 -0.99 14.21
CA ASP A 368 2.13 -0.65 13.73
C ASP A 368 2.19 0.49 12.70
N ARG A 369 2.18 0.14 11.40
CA ARG A 369 2.16 1.08 10.28
C ARG A 369 0.79 1.09 9.64
N SER A 370 -0.05 2.05 10.03
CA SER A 370 -1.43 2.11 9.54
C SER A 370 -1.46 2.46 8.05
N ASP A 371 -2.42 1.89 7.33
CA ASP A 371 -2.83 2.28 5.97
C ASP A 371 -3.24 3.76 5.85
N THR A 372 -3.53 4.41 6.97
CA THR A 372 -3.82 5.84 7.07
C THR A 372 -2.74 6.67 7.74
N ALA A 373 -1.53 6.15 7.91
CA ALA A 373 -0.41 6.96 8.38
C ALA A 373 -0.31 8.29 7.59
N PRO A 374 0.15 9.41 8.18
CA PRO A 374 0.00 10.72 7.57
C PRO A 374 0.56 10.79 6.15
N ILE A 375 1.70 10.14 5.90
CA ILE A 375 2.32 10.08 4.57
C ILE A 375 1.48 9.30 3.54
N LEU A 376 0.74 8.29 3.96
CA LEU A 376 -0.12 7.48 3.09
C LEU A 376 -1.45 8.19 2.82
N ALA A 377 -1.96 8.93 3.80
CA ALA A 377 -3.17 9.74 3.69
C ALA A 377 -2.97 11.04 2.89
N ALA A 378 -1.74 11.56 2.83
CA ALA A 378 -1.44 12.81 2.14
C ALA A 378 -1.72 12.72 0.64
N SER A 379 -2.50 13.65 0.12
CA SER A 379 -2.77 13.82 -1.31
C SER A 379 -1.80 14.83 -1.90
N TYR A 380 -0.52 14.46 -2.05
CA TYR A 380 0.45 15.35 -2.71
C TYR A 380 -0.03 15.68 -4.13
N PRO A 381 0.26 16.89 -4.64
CA PRO A 381 -0.33 17.44 -5.88
C PRO A 381 -0.04 16.64 -7.17
N PHE A 382 0.71 15.54 -7.06
CA PHE A 382 0.93 14.57 -8.12
C PHE A 382 0.54 13.18 -7.58
N SER A 383 -0.67 12.72 -7.88
CA SER A 383 -1.20 11.39 -7.48
C SER A 383 -0.37 10.18 -7.93
N GLU A 384 0.74 10.42 -8.63
CA GLU A 384 1.69 9.42 -9.13
C GLU A 384 2.85 9.14 -8.18
N TRP A 385 3.03 9.93 -7.12
CA TRP A 385 4.15 9.76 -6.18
C TRP A 385 3.93 8.53 -5.30
N ARG A 386 5.02 7.80 -5.01
CA ARG A 386 5.00 6.63 -4.15
C ARG A 386 5.20 7.03 -2.70
N HIS A 387 4.33 6.56 -1.82
CA HIS A 387 4.40 6.89 -0.40
C HIS A 387 5.01 5.69 0.35
N PHE A 388 6.04 5.95 1.15
CA PHE A 388 6.69 4.95 1.98
C PHE A 388 6.61 5.35 3.44
N ASN A 389 6.15 4.43 4.29
CA ASN A 389 6.18 4.60 5.72
C ASN A 389 7.26 3.69 6.32
N LEU A 390 8.41 4.26 6.65
CA LEU A 390 9.55 3.54 7.25
C LEU A 390 9.54 3.65 8.78
N ALA A 391 8.75 4.58 9.32
CA ALA A 391 8.57 4.78 10.75
C ALA A 391 8.11 3.50 11.45
N CYS A 392 8.41 3.35 12.73
CA CYS A 392 8.01 2.18 13.49
C CYS A 392 7.54 2.60 14.89
N SER A 393 6.37 2.13 15.29
CA SER A 393 5.87 2.28 16.65
C SER A 393 6.92 1.87 17.68
N GLY A 394 7.15 2.71 18.70
CA GLY A 394 8.15 2.47 19.75
C GLY A 394 9.61 2.75 19.36
N ALA A 395 9.88 3.24 18.16
CA ALA A 395 11.24 3.66 17.77
C ALA A 395 11.69 4.90 18.56
N THR A 396 12.96 4.91 18.98
CA THR A 396 13.66 6.11 19.44
C THR A 396 14.55 6.66 18.32
N THR A 397 15.24 7.77 18.56
CA THR A 397 16.25 8.31 17.65
C THR A 397 17.35 7.29 17.31
N ASP A 398 17.62 6.30 18.17
CA ASP A 398 18.60 5.24 17.89
C ASP A 398 18.18 4.38 16.69
N GLU A 399 16.88 4.05 16.56
CA GLU A 399 16.34 3.23 15.48
C GLU A 399 16.34 3.92 14.10
N ILE A 400 16.60 5.23 14.05
CA ILE A 400 16.86 5.91 12.78
C ILE A 400 18.14 5.34 12.16
N SER A 401 19.20 5.22 12.95
CA SER A 401 20.55 4.88 12.49
C SER A 401 21.00 3.46 12.86
N ARG A 402 20.20 2.73 13.64
CA ARG A 402 20.49 1.35 14.09
C ARG A 402 19.30 0.43 13.90
N PRO A 403 19.53 -0.89 13.71
CA PRO A 403 18.44 -1.86 13.63
C PRO A 403 17.61 -1.94 14.93
N PHE A 404 16.29 -1.99 14.78
CA PHE A 404 15.37 -2.29 15.88
C PHE A 404 15.36 -3.80 16.13
N SER A 405 16.36 -4.27 16.88
CA SER A 405 16.62 -5.71 17.07
C SER A 405 15.43 -6.47 17.67
N GLU A 406 14.72 -5.87 18.62
CA GLU A 406 13.54 -6.49 19.25
C GLU A 406 12.38 -6.73 18.28
N LYS A 407 12.31 -5.95 17.21
CA LYS A 407 11.27 -6.03 16.15
C LYS A 407 11.80 -6.61 14.85
N GLY A 408 13.07 -7.03 14.82
CA GLY A 408 13.75 -7.54 13.62
C GLY A 408 13.72 -6.57 12.45
N GLN A 409 13.74 -5.25 12.70
CA GLN A 409 13.76 -4.25 11.64
C GLN A 409 15.18 -3.74 11.38
N PRO A 410 15.56 -3.51 10.11
CA PRO A 410 16.77 -2.75 9.80
C PRO A 410 16.62 -1.28 10.24
N ALA A 411 17.74 -0.56 10.31
CA ALA A 411 17.72 0.88 10.58
C ALA A 411 16.83 1.60 9.56
N GLN A 412 16.14 2.67 9.97
CA GLN A 412 15.28 3.39 9.03
C GLN A 412 16.10 4.04 7.90
N ILE A 413 17.34 4.49 8.16
CA ILE A 413 18.22 5.00 7.09
C ILE A 413 18.62 3.92 6.07
N ASP A 414 18.78 2.65 6.47
CA ASP A 414 19.07 1.56 5.54
C ASP A 414 17.87 1.29 4.62
N GLN A 415 16.66 1.38 5.18
CA GLN A 415 15.42 1.29 4.40
C GLN A 415 15.28 2.49 3.45
N LEU A 416 15.63 3.71 3.91
CA LEU A 416 15.64 4.91 3.09
C LEU A 416 16.63 4.78 1.93
N LYS A 417 17.83 4.25 2.14
CA LYS A 417 18.79 3.97 1.05
C LYS A 417 18.20 3.02 0.01
N ALA A 418 17.48 1.98 0.45
CA ALA A 418 16.79 1.08 -0.46
C ALA A 418 15.72 1.81 -1.29
N VAL A 419 14.91 2.67 -0.66
CA VAL A 419 13.93 3.52 -1.37
C VAL A 419 14.64 4.46 -2.34
N ALA A 420 15.68 5.18 -1.91
CA ALA A 420 16.43 6.14 -2.72
C ALA A 420 17.17 5.51 -3.91
N SER A 421 17.49 4.22 -3.83
CA SER A 421 18.06 3.45 -4.94
C SER A 421 17.04 3.08 -6.02
N ALA A 422 15.76 2.96 -5.65
CA ALA A 422 14.66 2.53 -6.52
C ALA A 422 13.77 3.69 -6.97
N TYR A 423 13.73 4.78 -6.21
CA TYR A 423 12.83 5.91 -6.39
C TYR A 423 13.59 7.23 -6.24
N ARG A 424 13.07 8.29 -6.89
CA ARG A 424 13.53 9.66 -6.69
C ARG A 424 12.84 10.22 -5.45
N VAL A 425 13.51 10.23 -4.31
CA VAL A 425 12.94 10.78 -3.08
C VAL A 425 12.84 12.29 -3.22
N ALA A 426 11.62 12.82 -3.23
CA ALA A 426 11.35 14.26 -3.26
C ALA A 426 11.13 14.84 -1.85
N GLU A 427 10.72 14.02 -0.89
CA GLU A 427 10.44 14.46 0.47
C GLU A 427 10.68 13.37 1.50
N ILE A 428 11.22 13.75 2.65
CA ILE A 428 11.35 12.92 3.83
C ILE A 428 10.72 13.67 5.00
N VAL A 429 9.70 13.09 5.63
CA VAL A 429 9.02 13.65 6.80
C VAL A 429 9.43 12.85 8.03
N VAL A 430 9.97 13.52 9.04
CA VAL A 430 10.51 12.92 10.25
C VAL A 430 9.72 13.41 11.47
N SER A 431 9.20 12.48 12.26
CA SER A 431 8.64 12.76 13.59
C SER A 431 9.22 11.74 14.57
N ILE A 432 10.15 12.16 15.41
CA ILE A 432 10.90 11.29 16.31
C ILE A 432 11.30 12.05 17.58
N GLY A 433 11.49 11.33 18.68
CA GLY A 433 11.97 11.88 19.96
C GLY A 433 10.98 11.78 21.12
N GLY A 434 9.70 11.49 20.87
CA GLY A 434 8.72 11.30 21.95
C GLY A 434 9.08 10.12 22.86
N ASN A 435 9.56 9.02 22.27
CA ASN A 435 10.04 7.86 23.01
C ASN A 435 11.38 8.13 23.73
N ASP A 436 12.27 8.95 23.15
CA ASP A 436 13.51 9.36 23.81
C ASP A 436 13.27 10.20 25.07
N LEU A 437 12.19 10.97 25.10
CA LEU A 437 11.76 11.74 26.27
C LEU A 437 11.19 10.85 27.38
N GLY A 438 10.73 9.63 27.05
CA GLY A 438 9.96 8.81 27.98
C GLY A 438 8.52 9.30 28.14
N PHE A 439 7.89 9.79 27.07
CA PHE A 439 6.53 10.33 27.12
C PHE A 439 5.49 9.32 27.67
N GLU A 440 5.68 8.02 27.41
CA GLU A 440 4.85 6.95 27.99
C GLU A 440 4.87 6.96 29.53
N ASP A 441 6.03 7.18 30.14
CA ASP A 441 6.18 7.21 31.60
C ASP A 441 5.46 8.44 32.19
N ILE A 442 5.52 9.59 31.51
CA ILE A 442 4.80 10.80 31.90
C ILE A 442 3.29 10.52 31.90
N ILE A 443 2.77 10.04 30.76
CA ILE A 443 1.34 9.72 30.61
C ILE A 443 0.89 8.67 31.62
N SER A 444 1.67 7.60 31.81
CA SER A 444 1.37 6.52 32.74
C SER A 444 1.36 7.00 34.19
N SER A 445 2.31 7.86 34.57
CA SER A 445 2.39 8.48 35.89
C SER A 445 1.16 9.35 36.17
N CYS A 446 0.80 10.23 35.24
CA CYS A 446 -0.38 11.11 35.38
C CYS A 446 -1.70 10.34 35.41
N ALA A 447 -1.86 9.34 34.53
CA ALA A 447 -3.03 8.48 34.54
C ALA A 447 -3.16 7.71 35.86
N ARG A 448 -2.05 7.15 36.36
CA ARG A 448 -2.04 6.42 37.63
C ARG A 448 -2.38 7.31 38.81
N ASP A 449 -1.77 8.50 38.89
CA ASP A 449 -2.00 9.43 39.99
C ASP A 449 -3.45 9.94 40.00
N PHE A 450 -4.06 10.20 38.84
CA PHE A 450 -5.49 10.48 38.72
C PHE A 450 -6.35 9.33 39.25
N LEU A 451 -6.08 8.10 38.80
CA LEU A 451 -6.89 6.93 39.16
C LEU A 451 -6.82 6.59 40.65
N LEU A 452 -5.65 6.79 41.27
CA LEU A 452 -5.37 6.45 42.68
C LEU A 452 -5.68 7.60 43.65
N SER A 453 -5.96 8.80 43.15
CA SER A 453 -6.29 9.95 44.00
C SER A 453 -7.61 9.75 44.76
N PRO A 454 -7.65 9.98 46.09
CA PRO A 454 -8.88 9.95 46.85
C PRO A 454 -9.77 11.18 46.52
N PRO A 455 -11.10 11.11 46.74
CA PRO A 455 -12.02 12.19 46.35
C PRO A 455 -11.76 13.57 46.98
N PHE A 456 -10.99 13.63 48.07
CA PHE A 456 -10.72 14.86 48.83
C PHE A 456 -9.28 15.38 48.67
N TYR A 457 -8.44 14.69 47.87
CA TYR A 457 -7.05 15.10 47.65
C TYR A 457 -6.56 14.63 46.28
N SER A 458 -6.09 15.56 45.44
CA SER A 458 -5.56 15.25 44.11
C SER A 458 -4.03 15.13 44.16
N HIS A 459 -3.52 13.96 43.79
CA HIS A 459 -2.10 13.74 43.54
C HIS A 459 -1.80 14.16 42.09
N TYR A 460 -1.12 15.30 41.93
CA TYR A 460 -0.74 15.81 40.61
C TYR A 460 0.64 15.28 40.22
N CYS A 461 0.72 14.57 39.08
CA CYS A 461 1.97 13.96 38.62
C CYS A 461 3.05 15.01 38.32
N LYS A 462 2.66 16.23 37.90
CA LYS A 462 3.60 17.31 37.56
C LYS A 462 4.60 17.62 38.67
N LYS A 463 4.23 17.36 39.93
CA LYS A 463 5.10 17.57 41.10
C LYS A 463 6.34 16.67 41.09
N GLY A 464 6.27 15.52 40.41
CA GLY A 464 7.38 14.57 40.29
C GLY A 464 8.31 14.81 39.10
N TRP A 465 7.88 15.61 38.10
CA TRP A 465 8.61 15.77 36.84
C TRP A 465 9.36 17.10 36.72
N GLY A 466 8.90 18.19 37.35
CA GLY A 466 9.59 19.49 37.23
C GLY A 466 9.48 20.12 35.83
N ASP A 467 10.52 20.81 35.36
CA ASP A 467 10.52 21.55 34.09
C ASP A 467 11.03 20.76 32.88
N GLN A 468 11.69 19.61 33.10
CA GLN A 468 12.19 18.68 32.09
C GLN A 468 13.15 19.32 31.05
N SER A 469 13.78 20.46 31.37
CA SER A 469 14.54 21.22 30.38
C SER A 469 15.78 20.46 29.88
N THR A 470 16.48 19.73 30.77
CA THR A 470 17.67 18.95 30.40
C THR A 470 17.33 17.74 29.53
N GLU A 471 16.22 17.08 29.83
CA GLU A 471 15.70 15.95 29.07
C GLU A 471 15.29 16.41 27.66
N LEU A 472 14.56 17.52 27.57
CA LEU A 472 14.17 18.13 26.30
C LEU A 472 15.39 18.52 25.46
N ASP A 473 16.37 19.23 26.03
CA ASP A 473 17.62 19.59 25.34
C ASP A 473 18.36 18.33 24.83
N THR A 474 18.35 17.25 25.62
CA THR A 474 18.96 15.97 25.24
C THR A 474 18.26 15.37 24.03
N VAL A 475 16.92 15.39 24.00
CA VAL A 475 16.13 14.93 22.85
C VAL A 475 16.42 15.79 21.63
N GLY A 476 16.41 17.12 21.75
CA GLY A 476 16.73 18.04 20.65
C GLY A 476 18.10 17.76 20.01
N ASN A 477 19.11 17.48 20.84
CA ASN A 477 20.44 17.09 20.39
C ASN A 477 20.47 15.74 19.65
N LYS A 478 19.73 14.74 20.16
CA LYS A 478 19.61 13.43 19.51
C LYS A 478 18.88 13.53 18.17
N VAL A 479 17.76 14.25 18.11
CA VAL A 479 17.01 14.48 16.86
C VAL A 479 17.88 15.21 15.85
N THR A 480 18.62 16.25 16.27
CA THR A 480 19.59 16.94 15.40
C THR A 480 20.62 15.97 14.80
N ARG A 481 21.09 14.98 15.57
CA ARG A 481 22.01 13.94 15.07
C ARG A 481 21.30 13.02 14.07
N SER A 482 20.12 12.50 14.39
CA SER A 482 19.35 11.65 13.47
C SER A 482 19.06 12.34 12.13
N LEU A 483 18.75 13.64 12.13
CA LEU A 483 18.54 14.41 10.91
C LEU A 483 19.82 14.54 10.07
N LYS A 484 20.98 14.71 10.72
CA LYS A 484 22.29 14.69 10.03
C LYS A 484 22.60 13.33 9.45
N ASP A 485 22.32 12.25 10.17
CA ASP A 485 22.51 10.87 9.69
C ASP A 485 21.62 10.59 8.45
N ILE A 486 20.39 11.11 8.43
CA ILE A 486 19.51 11.06 7.24
C ILE A 486 20.11 11.84 6.07
N GLN A 487 20.60 13.07 6.31
CA GLN A 487 21.24 13.88 5.26
C GLN A 487 22.50 13.21 4.70
N GLU A 488 23.33 12.63 5.56
CA GLU A 488 24.52 11.86 5.17
C GLU A 488 24.13 10.63 4.34
N SER A 489 23.14 9.86 4.80
CA SER A 489 22.59 8.72 4.07
C SER A 489 22.06 9.09 2.67
N MET A 490 21.39 10.23 2.53
CA MET A 490 20.92 10.74 1.24
C MET A 490 22.08 11.21 0.35
N SER A 491 23.09 11.87 0.93
CA SER A 491 24.32 12.23 0.21
C SER A 491 25.07 11.00 -0.30
N GLU A 492 25.17 9.93 0.50
CA GLU A 492 25.74 8.65 0.09
C GLU A 492 24.92 7.99 -1.04
N ALA A 493 23.61 8.18 -1.04
CA ALA A 493 22.71 7.75 -2.13
C ALA A 493 22.79 8.67 -3.37
N GLY A 494 23.62 9.70 -3.36
CA GLY A 494 23.89 10.59 -4.49
C GLY A 494 22.98 11.81 -4.60
N TYR A 495 22.18 12.11 -3.57
CA TYR A 495 21.32 13.29 -3.55
C TYR A 495 22.07 14.53 -3.08
N ALA A 496 21.90 15.64 -3.78
CA ALA A 496 22.21 16.94 -3.25
C ALA A 496 21.10 17.41 -2.27
N PRO A 497 21.42 18.26 -1.27
CA PRO A 497 20.45 18.71 -0.27
C PRO A 497 19.20 19.43 -0.83
N TRP A 498 19.27 19.98 -2.04
CA TRP A 498 18.16 20.67 -2.69
C TRP A 498 17.28 19.75 -3.57
N GLU A 499 17.64 18.48 -3.74
CA GLU A 499 16.88 17.52 -4.57
C GLU A 499 15.70 16.90 -3.82
N TYR A 500 15.70 16.99 -2.49
CA TYR A 500 14.61 16.54 -1.62
C TYR A 500 14.34 17.57 -0.53
N ARG A 501 13.10 17.62 -0.05
CA ARG A 501 12.71 18.40 1.14
C ARG A 501 12.81 17.51 2.37
N LEU A 502 13.61 17.89 3.36
CA LEU A 502 13.60 17.28 4.69
C LEU A 502 12.62 18.06 5.56
N VAL A 503 11.61 17.40 6.11
CA VAL A 503 10.59 17.98 6.99
C VAL A 503 10.71 17.36 8.37
N VAL A 504 10.74 18.19 9.41
CA VAL A 504 10.59 17.79 10.81
C VAL A 504 9.19 18.17 11.25
N GLN A 505 8.39 17.17 11.57
CA GLN A 505 7.04 17.34 12.11
C GLN A 505 7.10 17.11 13.63
N ASN A 506 6.52 18.01 14.43
CA ASN A 506 6.31 17.76 15.85
C ASN A 506 5.02 16.94 16.11
N TYR A 507 4.59 16.90 17.36
CA TYR A 507 3.42 16.13 17.81
C TYR A 507 2.21 17.06 18.03
N PRO A 508 0.99 16.63 17.65
CA PRO A 508 -0.22 17.35 18.04
C PRO A 508 -0.49 17.20 19.54
N GLN A 509 -1.28 18.11 20.10
CA GLN A 509 -1.76 18.00 21.47
C GLN A 509 -2.83 16.88 21.58
N PRO A 510 -2.60 15.82 22.40
CA PRO A 510 -3.54 14.72 22.48
C PRO A 510 -4.74 15.01 23.40
N LEU A 511 -4.57 15.95 24.34
CA LEU A 511 -5.54 16.31 25.37
C LEU A 511 -5.87 17.80 25.27
N PRO A 512 -7.13 18.20 25.53
CA PRO A 512 -7.54 19.61 25.48
C PRO A 512 -6.90 20.40 26.64
N PRO A 513 -6.88 21.75 26.61
CA PRO A 513 -6.60 22.53 27.80
C PRO A 513 -7.60 22.20 28.91
N GLY A 514 -7.21 22.35 30.17
CA GLY A 514 -7.97 21.92 31.35
C GLY A 514 -9.42 22.41 31.35
N ASN A 515 -9.65 23.66 30.94
CA ASN A 515 -10.97 24.27 30.88
C ASN A 515 -11.88 23.83 29.70
N ALA A 516 -11.37 23.03 28.76
CA ALA A 516 -12.08 22.57 27.56
C ALA A 516 -12.50 21.11 27.64
N TYR A 517 -12.17 20.45 28.74
CA TYR A 517 -12.58 19.10 29.04
C TYR A 517 -14.11 18.95 29.21
N ARG A 518 -14.68 17.89 28.60
CA ARG A 518 -16.12 17.56 28.60
C ARG A 518 -16.66 17.01 29.92
N TYR A 519 -15.81 16.36 30.71
CA TYR A 519 -16.18 15.63 31.92
C TYR A 519 -15.57 16.28 33.17
N PRO A 520 -16.22 16.23 34.35
CA PRO A 520 -15.58 16.64 35.60
C PRO A 520 -14.47 15.66 36.02
N GLU A 521 -13.49 16.13 36.79
CA GLU A 521 -12.29 15.41 37.29
C GLU A 521 -12.61 14.29 38.32
N THR A 522 -13.50 13.38 37.96
CA THR A 522 -13.86 12.22 38.77
C THR A 522 -13.57 10.94 38.02
N ASN A 523 -13.14 9.90 38.76
CA ASN A 523 -12.96 8.56 38.21
C ASN A 523 -14.19 8.06 37.43
N ALA A 524 -15.40 8.38 37.88
CA ALA A 524 -16.63 7.95 37.21
C ALA A 524 -16.88 8.68 35.88
N ALA A 525 -16.61 9.99 35.81
CA ALA A 525 -16.90 10.78 34.61
C ALA A 525 -15.69 10.86 33.67
N ARG A 526 -14.58 11.44 34.14
CA ARG A 526 -13.35 11.66 33.37
C ARG A 526 -12.83 10.35 32.76
N TYR A 527 -12.75 9.31 33.58
CA TYR A 527 -12.20 8.04 33.16
C TYR A 527 -13.28 7.04 32.75
N GLY A 528 -14.26 6.76 33.63
CA GLY A 528 -15.29 5.77 33.37
C GLY A 528 -16.21 6.08 32.18
N LYS A 529 -16.39 7.35 31.83
CA LYS A 529 -17.13 7.77 30.62
C LYS A 529 -16.22 8.27 29.51
N GLY A 530 -15.19 9.05 29.86
CA GLY A 530 -14.34 9.71 28.88
C GLY A 530 -13.12 8.91 28.43
N GLY A 531 -12.58 8.04 29.27
CA GLY A 531 -11.31 7.34 28.97
C GLY A 531 -10.07 8.24 29.02
N CYS A 532 -10.12 9.38 29.72
CA CYS A 532 -9.04 10.38 29.76
C CYS A 532 -8.63 10.72 31.20
N PRO A 533 -8.02 9.79 31.96
CA PRO A 533 -7.79 9.93 33.40
C PRO A 533 -6.69 10.95 33.73
N PHE A 534 -6.91 12.23 33.46
CA PHE A 534 -5.94 13.30 33.69
C PHE A 534 -6.60 14.46 34.43
N PHE A 535 -5.86 15.04 35.37
CA PHE A 535 -6.26 16.31 35.98
C PHE A 535 -6.01 17.46 35.00
N ASP A 536 -6.84 18.49 35.11
CA ASP A 536 -6.76 19.73 34.34
C ASP A 536 -5.36 20.36 34.54
N ALA A 537 -4.90 20.46 35.80
CA ALA A 537 -3.61 21.06 36.13
C ALA A 537 -2.38 20.26 35.64
N ASP A 538 -2.50 18.94 35.54
CA ASP A 538 -1.44 18.08 34.96
C ASP A 538 -1.45 18.19 33.43
N THR A 539 -2.64 18.26 32.83
CA THR A 539 -2.79 18.46 31.39
C THR A 539 -2.22 19.82 30.96
N ASP A 540 -2.58 20.90 31.64
CA ASP A 540 -2.07 22.25 31.36
C ASP A 540 -0.53 22.30 31.49
N TRP A 541 0.02 21.67 32.54
CA TRP A 541 1.48 21.55 32.68
C TRP A 541 2.13 20.79 31.52
N ALA A 542 1.57 19.64 31.13
CA ALA A 542 2.11 18.85 30.03
C ALA A 542 2.07 19.63 28.70
N ARG A 543 0.99 20.37 28.44
CA ARG A 543 0.87 21.22 27.24
C ARG A 543 1.92 22.35 27.24
N ASP A 544 2.01 23.09 28.35
CA ASP A 544 2.80 24.31 28.45
C ASP A 544 4.30 24.05 28.61
N THR A 545 4.67 22.91 29.22
CA THR A 545 6.07 22.57 29.52
C THR A 545 6.58 21.50 28.57
N ILE A 546 5.91 20.35 28.51
CA ILE A 546 6.43 19.17 27.82
C ILE A 546 6.26 19.29 26.31
N VAL A 547 5.03 19.50 25.84
CA VAL A 547 4.75 19.56 24.39
C VAL A 547 5.34 20.83 23.78
N THR A 548 5.13 21.99 24.41
CA THR A 548 5.72 23.25 23.94
C THR A 548 7.25 23.21 23.97
N GLY A 549 7.85 22.60 25.00
CA GLY A 549 9.29 22.38 25.07
C GLY A 549 9.80 21.49 23.94
N MET A 550 9.13 20.36 23.68
CA MET A 550 9.46 19.46 22.56
C MET A 550 9.33 20.17 21.21
N THR A 551 8.24 20.91 20.97
CA THR A 551 8.04 21.74 19.77
C THR A 551 9.24 22.66 19.55
N ARG A 552 9.70 23.37 20.59
CA ARG A 552 10.86 24.26 20.53
C ARG A 552 12.14 23.51 20.16
N GLU A 553 12.42 22.38 20.80
CA GLU A 553 13.64 21.61 20.54
C GLU A 553 13.65 20.97 19.14
N LEU A 554 12.50 20.49 18.65
CA LEU A 554 12.36 19.97 17.29
C LEU A 554 12.48 21.08 16.23
N GLN A 555 11.92 22.26 16.49
CA GLN A 555 12.10 23.43 15.63
C GLN A 555 13.57 23.84 15.53
N GLN A 556 14.26 23.94 16.67
CA GLN A 556 15.69 24.21 16.69
C GLN A 556 16.51 23.14 15.98
N ALA A 557 16.15 21.86 16.12
CA ALA A 557 16.82 20.77 15.41
C ALA A 557 16.66 20.92 13.89
N ALA A 558 15.45 21.26 13.42
CA ALA A 558 15.19 21.53 12.01
C ALA A 558 16.01 22.73 11.49
N GLU A 559 16.06 23.83 12.25
CA GLU A 559 16.84 25.02 11.91
C GLU A 559 18.34 24.71 11.78
N ARG A 560 18.91 23.96 12.73
CA ARG A 560 20.33 23.58 12.75
C ARG A 560 20.77 22.77 11.53
N VAL A 561 19.85 22.03 10.90
CA VAL A 561 20.14 21.21 9.70
C VAL A 561 19.56 21.82 8.42
N GLY A 562 18.91 22.98 8.50
CA GLY A 562 18.27 23.64 7.36
C GLY A 562 17.02 22.93 6.83
N ALA A 563 16.36 22.10 7.64
CA ALA A 563 15.13 21.39 7.29
C ALA A 563 13.89 22.30 7.37
N THR A 564 12.79 21.87 6.76
CA THR A 564 11.48 22.49 6.98
C THR A 564 10.91 22.02 8.30
N PHE A 565 10.41 22.92 9.14
CA PHE A 565 9.65 22.59 10.34
C PHE A 565 8.14 22.70 10.05
N LEU A 566 7.39 21.65 10.37
CA LEU A 566 5.93 21.63 10.31
C LEU A 566 5.38 21.46 11.74
N ASP A 567 4.83 22.54 12.27
CA ASP A 567 4.15 22.54 13.56
C ASP A 567 2.70 22.05 13.39
N VAL A 568 2.37 20.91 13.99
CA VAL A 568 1.03 20.31 14.03
C VAL A 568 0.44 20.35 15.44
N GLN A 569 0.99 21.14 16.37
CA GLN A 569 0.58 21.16 17.77
C GLN A 569 -0.93 21.39 17.93
N ASP A 570 -1.51 22.28 17.13
CA ASP A 570 -2.93 22.65 17.16
C ASP A 570 -3.77 21.96 16.07
N ALA A 571 -3.20 20.99 15.33
CA ALA A 571 -3.89 20.32 14.23
C ALA A 571 -5.15 19.54 14.68
N LEU A 572 -5.20 19.11 15.94
CA LEU A 572 -6.33 18.37 16.52
C LEU A 572 -7.22 19.25 17.43
N ALA A 573 -7.04 20.57 17.42
CA ALA A 573 -7.79 21.48 18.29
C ALA A 573 -9.32 21.30 18.15
N GLY A 574 -10.01 21.12 19.27
CA GLY A 574 -11.45 20.83 19.31
C GLY A 574 -11.80 19.34 19.22
N HIS A 575 -10.86 18.51 18.74
CA HIS A 575 -11.01 17.08 18.56
C HIS A 575 -10.09 16.24 19.47
N GLU A 576 -9.38 16.87 20.39
CA GLU A 576 -8.58 16.18 21.39
C GLU A 576 -9.44 15.24 22.24
N LEU A 577 -8.82 14.24 22.85
CA LEU A 577 -9.52 13.26 23.67
C LEU A 577 -10.27 13.97 24.82
N CYS A 578 -11.58 13.70 24.95
CA CYS A 578 -12.45 14.34 25.93
C CYS A 578 -12.66 15.86 25.78
N ASN A 579 -12.34 16.47 24.64
CA ASN A 579 -12.72 17.85 24.38
C ASN A 579 -14.26 17.98 24.37
N LYS A 580 -14.81 19.08 24.90
CA LYS A 580 -16.25 19.38 24.90
C LYS A 580 -16.85 19.62 23.51
N ASN A 581 -16.03 19.91 22.52
CA ASN A 581 -16.44 20.09 21.12
C ASN A 581 -16.46 18.78 20.33
N ALA A 582 -15.95 17.68 20.91
CA ALA A 582 -15.96 16.37 20.31
C ALA A 582 -16.84 15.39 21.10
N GLN A 583 -17.22 14.31 20.43
CA GLN A 583 -18.05 13.25 20.99
C GLN A 583 -17.53 11.86 20.64
N GLN A 584 -18.03 10.90 21.42
CA GLN A 584 -17.81 9.48 21.20
C GLN A 584 -18.98 8.94 20.37
N ALA A 585 -18.73 7.87 19.61
CA ALA A 585 -19.81 7.09 19.03
C ALA A 585 -20.69 6.52 20.17
N THR A 586 -21.96 6.30 19.85
CA THR A 586 -22.97 5.73 20.75
C THR A 586 -23.68 4.57 20.08
N SER A 587 -24.61 3.91 20.78
CA SER A 587 -25.46 2.86 20.18
C SER A 587 -26.34 3.33 19.01
N ALA A 588 -26.39 4.64 18.72
CA ALA A 588 -26.99 5.17 17.50
C ALA A 588 -26.09 5.05 16.26
N ASN A 589 -24.81 4.69 16.42
CA ASN A 589 -23.84 4.53 15.36
C ASN A 589 -23.57 3.04 15.05
N THR A 590 -23.13 2.76 13.83
CA THR A 590 -22.84 1.41 13.31
C THR A 590 -21.69 1.46 12.31
N ALA A 591 -21.14 0.31 11.90
CA ALA A 591 -20.15 0.29 10.82
C ALA A 591 -20.67 0.86 9.49
N ALA A 592 -21.98 0.73 9.22
CA ALA A 592 -22.61 1.30 8.03
C ALA A 592 -22.94 2.81 8.18
N GLN A 593 -23.06 3.29 9.41
CA GLN A 593 -23.37 4.69 9.73
C GLN A 593 -22.47 5.16 10.89
N PRO A 594 -21.16 5.34 10.64
CA PRO A 594 -20.21 5.71 11.67
C PRO A 594 -20.38 7.17 12.10
N LEU A 595 -19.79 7.52 13.25
CA LEU A 595 -19.64 8.91 13.65
C LEU A 595 -18.68 9.63 12.68
N ASN A 596 -19.06 10.81 12.20
CA ASN A 596 -18.25 11.56 11.24
C ASN A 596 -17.05 12.26 11.93
N SER A 597 -16.05 12.63 11.11
CA SER A 597 -14.84 13.30 11.57
C SER A 597 -15.10 14.67 12.19
N GLN A 598 -16.12 15.43 11.74
CA GLN A 598 -16.45 16.76 12.23
C GLN A 598 -16.94 16.77 13.69
N SER A 599 -17.32 15.61 14.23
CA SER A 599 -17.77 15.49 15.61
C SER A 599 -16.96 14.49 16.44
N ALA A 600 -16.20 13.58 15.81
CA ALA A 600 -15.46 12.55 16.53
C ALA A 600 -14.27 13.10 17.32
N GLU A 601 -13.93 12.42 18.42
CA GLU A 601 -12.60 12.53 19.03
C GLU A 601 -11.55 11.95 18.07
N TRP A 602 -10.41 12.63 17.89
CA TRP A 602 -9.34 12.25 16.96
C TRP A 602 -8.13 11.61 17.64
N VAL A 603 -8.20 11.45 18.95
CA VAL A 603 -7.14 10.85 19.78
C VAL A 603 -7.70 9.64 20.49
N ARG A 604 -6.94 8.55 20.49
CA ARG A 604 -7.36 7.30 21.13
C ARG A 604 -7.34 7.45 22.64
N TRP A 605 -8.40 6.97 23.29
CA TRP A 605 -8.52 7.04 24.73
C TRP A 605 -7.52 6.16 25.50
N VAL A 606 -7.45 6.30 26.81
CA VAL A 606 -6.70 5.40 27.69
C VAL A 606 -7.57 4.20 28.07
N SER A 607 -7.28 3.08 27.43
CA SER A 607 -7.97 1.80 27.60
C SER A 607 -8.00 1.34 29.07
N TYR A 608 -9.13 0.79 29.54
CA TYR A 608 -9.52 0.55 30.96
C TYR A 608 -8.48 -0.13 31.92
N LEU A 609 -7.39 0.57 32.25
CA LEU A 609 -6.33 0.34 33.26
C LEU A 609 -6.70 -0.33 34.61
N LYS A 610 -7.96 -0.36 35.08
CA LYS A 610 -8.30 -0.97 36.38
C LYS A 610 -8.25 -2.50 36.41
N PHE A 611 -8.16 -3.17 35.26
CA PHE A 611 -8.08 -4.63 35.17
C PHE A 611 -6.91 -5.10 34.30
N GLN A 612 -5.69 -4.69 34.64
CA GLN A 612 -4.47 -5.02 33.86
C GLN A 612 -4.21 -6.53 33.70
N SER A 613 -4.80 -7.39 34.54
CA SER A 613 -4.65 -8.85 34.53
C SER A 613 -5.84 -9.61 33.93
N ALA A 614 -6.92 -8.93 33.54
CA ALA A 614 -8.00 -9.57 32.82
C ALA A 614 -7.57 -9.70 31.35
N LEU A 615 -7.12 -10.90 31.00
CA LEU A 615 -7.00 -11.34 29.62
C LEU A 615 -8.26 -10.88 28.86
N TRP A 616 -8.09 -9.88 27.98
CA TRP A 616 -9.04 -9.44 26.94
C TRP A 616 -10.15 -8.42 27.30
N SER A 617 -10.04 -7.62 28.36
CA SER A 617 -11.14 -6.70 28.75
C SER A 617 -11.03 -5.24 28.30
N SER A 618 -10.11 -4.87 27.40
CA SER A 618 -9.98 -3.49 26.92
C SER A 618 -10.22 -3.35 25.42
N GLN A 619 -10.92 -2.29 25.02
CA GLN A 619 -11.15 -1.94 23.62
C GLN A 619 -9.82 -1.52 22.99
N GLY A 620 -9.21 -2.40 22.19
CA GLY A 620 -7.90 -2.15 21.59
C GLY A 620 -6.72 -2.40 22.52
N ALA A 621 -5.53 -2.17 21.97
CA ALA A 621 -4.28 -2.45 22.62
C ALA A 621 -3.79 -1.23 23.42
N LYS A 622 -2.95 -1.43 24.44
CA LYS A 622 -2.52 -0.33 25.33
C LYS A 622 -1.64 0.67 24.61
N GLN A 623 -0.79 0.21 23.70
CA GLN A 623 0.13 1.04 22.94
C GLN A 623 -0.59 2.08 22.06
N GLU A 624 -1.81 1.75 21.60
CA GLU A 624 -2.62 2.67 20.80
C GLU A 624 -3.13 3.89 21.60
N ALA A 625 -3.09 3.87 22.93
CA ALA A 625 -3.61 4.96 23.75
C ALA A 625 -2.89 6.29 23.50
N ILE A 626 -3.62 7.40 23.52
CA ILE A 626 -3.09 8.78 23.41
C ILE A 626 -2.47 9.11 22.04
N HIS A 627 -2.50 8.17 21.08
CA HIS A 627 -2.09 8.43 19.70
C HIS A 627 -3.25 9.01 18.86
N PRO A 628 -2.95 9.74 17.76
CA PRO A 628 -3.95 10.14 16.79
C PRO A 628 -4.59 8.89 16.20
N ASN A 629 -5.91 8.82 16.28
CA ASN A 629 -6.68 7.72 15.72
C ASN A 629 -6.88 7.93 14.20
N PHE A 630 -7.67 7.09 13.52
CA PHE A 630 -7.92 7.21 12.07
C PHE A 630 -8.16 8.66 11.60
N PHE A 631 -9.02 9.42 12.28
CA PHE A 631 -9.31 10.80 11.89
C PHE A 631 -8.14 11.74 12.16
N GLY A 632 -7.45 11.58 13.30
CA GLY A 632 -6.25 12.36 13.60
C GLY A 632 -5.13 12.09 12.58
N GLN A 633 -4.96 10.84 12.15
CA GLN A 633 -3.98 10.47 11.13
C GLN A 633 -4.32 11.09 9.76
N LEU A 634 -5.61 11.10 9.38
CA LEU A 634 -6.06 11.79 8.16
C LEU A 634 -5.87 13.31 8.25
N ALA A 635 -6.14 13.93 9.39
CA ALA A 635 -5.89 15.36 9.61
C ALA A 635 -4.40 15.71 9.45
N LEU A 636 -3.50 14.91 10.02
CA LEU A 636 -2.06 15.07 9.82
C LEU A 636 -1.66 14.85 8.34
N GLY A 637 -2.29 13.91 7.65
CA GLY A 637 -2.15 13.76 6.19
C GLY A 637 -2.62 14.98 5.40
N GLY A 638 -3.69 15.65 5.85
CA GLY A 638 -4.15 16.94 5.34
C GLY A 638 -3.10 18.05 5.52
N CYS A 639 -2.43 18.11 6.68
CA CYS A 639 -1.31 19.02 6.88
C CYS A 639 -0.18 18.78 5.87
N LEU A 640 0.21 17.52 5.65
CA LEU A 640 1.25 17.19 4.67
C LEU A 640 0.82 17.50 3.23
N THR A 641 -0.46 17.29 2.91
CA THR A 641 -1.06 17.67 1.62
C THR A 641 -0.89 19.16 1.37
N GLU A 642 -1.33 19.99 2.33
CA GLU A 642 -1.22 21.44 2.24
C GLU A 642 0.24 21.91 2.17
N LEU A 643 1.13 21.31 2.98
CA LEU A 643 2.57 21.60 2.91
C LEU A 643 3.16 21.22 1.54
N GLY A 644 2.69 20.14 0.92
CA GLY A 644 3.06 19.70 -0.43
C GLY A 644 2.73 20.72 -1.53
N THR A 645 1.75 21.58 -1.31
CA THR A 645 1.43 22.70 -2.22
C THR A 645 2.36 23.90 -2.05
N ARG A 646 3.13 23.96 -0.95
CA ARG A 646 4.05 25.05 -0.66
C ARG A 646 5.40 24.82 -1.37
N PRO A 647 6.06 25.88 -1.88
CA PRO A 647 7.37 25.75 -2.50
C PRO A 647 8.37 25.12 -1.52
N ALA A 648 9.11 24.10 -1.97
CA ALA A 648 10.28 23.63 -1.24
C ALA A 648 11.38 24.69 -1.33
N SER A 649 11.82 25.22 -0.19
CA SER A 649 13.03 26.03 -0.11
C SER A 649 14.22 25.12 0.21
N GLY A 650 15.35 25.29 -0.49
CA GLY A 650 16.62 24.65 -0.11
C GLY A 650 17.25 25.22 1.18
N PHE A 651 16.44 25.87 2.02
CA PHE A 651 16.79 26.55 3.26
C PHE A 651 15.69 26.28 4.29
N TYR A 652 16.00 26.47 5.57
CA TYR A 652 15.04 26.39 6.67
C TYR A 652 13.77 27.19 6.37
N SER A 653 12.62 26.57 6.61
CA SER A 653 11.31 27.22 6.60
C SER A 653 10.44 26.63 7.71
N SER A 654 9.53 27.43 8.25
CA SER A 654 8.65 27.04 9.35
C SER A 654 7.21 27.27 8.96
N TRP A 655 6.37 26.26 9.20
CA TRP A 655 4.96 26.26 8.85
C TRP A 655 4.14 25.75 10.02
N VAL A 656 2.93 26.27 10.18
CA VAL A 656 1.97 25.86 11.20
C VAL A 656 0.74 25.28 10.52
N CYS A 657 0.33 24.10 10.94
CA CYS A 657 -0.91 23.47 10.53
C CYS A 657 -2.00 23.69 11.58
N THR A 658 -3.18 24.09 11.12
CA THR A 658 -4.36 24.33 11.96
C THR A 658 -5.59 23.69 11.33
N ASN A 659 -6.58 23.39 12.15
CA ASN A 659 -7.92 22.97 11.72
C ASN A 659 -8.88 24.17 11.79
N ASP A 660 -9.71 24.34 10.76
CA ASP A 660 -10.74 25.39 10.73
C ASP A 660 -11.92 25.16 11.67
N GLY A 661 -12.05 23.94 12.22
CA GLY A 661 -13.08 23.53 13.18
C GLY A 661 -14.48 23.37 12.57
N LEU A 662 -14.61 23.46 11.25
CA LEU A 662 -15.89 23.40 10.53
C LEU A 662 -15.97 22.18 9.61
N HIS A 663 -14.89 21.84 8.93
CA HIS A 663 -14.89 20.82 7.87
C HIS A 663 -14.26 19.49 8.29
N GLY A 664 -13.98 19.31 9.59
CA GLY A 664 -13.33 18.10 10.10
C GLY A 664 -11.96 17.91 9.46
N ILE A 665 -11.65 16.68 9.01
CA ILE A 665 -10.35 16.37 8.39
C ILE A 665 -10.08 17.11 7.08
N ASP A 666 -11.11 17.64 6.42
CA ASP A 666 -10.97 18.42 5.19
C ASP A 666 -10.69 19.91 5.47
N GLY A 667 -10.72 20.32 6.74
CA GLY A 667 -10.51 21.69 7.20
C GLY A 667 -9.07 22.06 7.53
N MET A 668 -8.10 21.20 7.18
CA MET A 668 -6.69 21.40 7.51
C MET A 668 -6.07 22.49 6.64
N GLN A 669 -5.33 23.40 7.26
CA GLN A 669 -4.69 24.53 6.59
C GLN A 669 -3.27 24.71 7.09
N VAL A 670 -2.33 24.93 6.17
CA VAL A 670 -0.92 25.21 6.51
C VAL A 670 -0.55 26.65 6.16
N HIS A 671 -0.06 27.38 7.16
CA HIS A 671 0.35 28.79 7.06
C HIS A 671 1.83 28.93 7.40
N ARG A 672 2.48 29.96 6.87
CA ARG A 672 3.87 30.25 7.23
C ARG A 672 3.92 30.78 8.67
N ALA A 673 4.82 30.23 9.49
CA ALA A 673 5.02 30.66 10.88
C ALA A 673 5.65 32.05 10.98
#